data_AF-A0AA38J3I9-F1
#
_entry.id   AF-A0AA38J3I9-F1
#
_cell.length_a   1.000
_cell.length_b   1.000
_cell.length_c   1.000
_cell.angle_alpha   90.00
_cell.angle_beta   90.00
_cell.angle_gamma   90.00
#
_symmetry.space_group_name_H-M   'P 1'
#
loop_
_entity.id
_entity.type
_entity.pdbx_description
1 polymer ?
#
loop_
_entity_poly.entity_id
_entity_poly.type
_entity_poly.pdbx_seq_one_letter_code
_entity_poly.pdbx_strand_id
1 'polypeptide(L)'
;MSLYSFQLPTTPSPPTYGSLQSPLSTPIPPQSFYCPPPQTRNREIRIYDPPPPTPVPIYSTPETCPTPSQTATSSRRKRQADDTPKENAFQIYTPSASKRRRTALTPSQKIDLVLKCIQDLNWSYSEFLYWSSKWKGVNRSHSHANAVERFLSGRCNHHPGEVIHNWITSPDGRPGTNRDAKDQMWSTAALPHYWEIKNVRASLTSFAAQTSIAHAIKQAKKAVKPSNGLQIRCPKRSESGALKNPVQSYWKDIGVDTVPQVGKIIRHHEPFLFNFLSCIATGKVHNGAVVARKTRPTDIVITHCIASLNFSLNRRANWLPVARGILYFAHSAPVDLFSYESRIGTMPAYSTVYRILRDLGLSEALVTEMAGKDPMQWGKFFIDNVQNFLRQRDMRAGRENKMTIGLAGTYIQYPPGTFDPAALDLTDRQARISKNERAKVTPAKFLDLINHEHLETIGCIQWLECLSTYVPELDHYLPHVAMLYESRAAIHRLKPEPSKIHPLSTNGRDENITAEFYAAILDFFRQGGQTKDNFLHRLWPFGGDGLTYQRLLELQRYLQYNDNDLLSLRILEPQLEWWHTMWTDLCRVYETHWGKPLSKDPSTLGHSSRKIGREDPSNLKKVDYYPSAQLAYLVLDVRMLDCWRLLLKTPDLFVYFRDCKTKNIIPPFEDLEKIARQLYATYSCTRGMSHAMHNADLPEDKLDWTKNVPMGTPWTGLAAEDIGLAPSTKHADDVLANSIAFMRDTLVSRECANAVASGDVGRVWEVLKVMLFTFAGSAHSKYATYLLETITVLEIESSAALRKALLSTMLVNLSGKPGTFAPCDLIQEYFNRLLEAIVERKGKEFDHSFIQSVISRNLHNLARVKTDLRGGVDLEKRAGRHTEPHNNPEVRSLLQLYAHHELHSRRPGRFIEEREVDDFTKGYIKLSKGKMAKWANETTHARVREDVKLRISTLHPTAITTTNTSETSATNTSETSATISLNDGDHLDELEPEDSDSSDGSDSDDEDPSFRNTLGVMQLVDGQLIAQTFDLQLTAEEAMALLEAELREDEQAEEDAEEEEDSSSDSDWYVCFV
;
A
#
# COMPACT_ATOMS: atom_id res chain seq x y z
N MET A 1 47.87 36.51 26.61
CA MET A 1 48.20 37.34 27.80
C MET A 1 46.88 37.67 28.49
N SER A 2 46.41 36.87 29.46
CA SER A 2 46.70 36.95 30.92
C SER A 2 46.26 38.30 31.50
N LEU A 3 45.05 38.40 32.07
CA LEU A 3 44.65 38.19 33.48
C LEU A 3 45.04 39.32 34.44
N TYR A 4 44.04 39.82 35.20
CA TYR A 4 44.02 40.34 36.60
C TYR A 4 42.75 41.22 36.75
N SER A 5 41.91 41.26 37.79
CA SER A 5 41.51 40.40 38.92
C SER A 5 40.38 41.11 39.71
N PHE A 6 39.37 40.34 40.15
CA PHE A 6 38.32 40.50 41.19
C PHE A 6 38.19 41.72 42.13
N GLN A 7 36.93 42.15 42.38
CA GLN A 7 36.25 42.14 43.71
C GLN A 7 34.72 42.46 43.64
N LEU A 8 33.92 41.74 44.46
CA LEU A 8 32.45 41.83 44.70
C LEU A 8 32.04 43.09 45.50
N PRO A 9 30.77 43.61 45.45
CA PRO A 9 29.70 43.13 46.36
C PRO A 9 28.20 43.30 45.94
N THR A 10 27.36 42.44 46.52
CA THR A 10 25.97 42.66 47.03
C THR A 10 24.78 43.06 46.13
N THR A 11 23.69 42.30 46.31
CA THR A 11 22.28 42.42 45.84
C THR A 11 21.61 43.78 46.07
N PRO A 12 20.59 44.15 45.25
CA PRO A 12 19.22 44.18 45.80
C PRO A 12 18.07 43.82 44.82
N SER A 13 16.93 43.44 45.42
CA SER A 13 15.63 43.05 44.87
C SER A 13 14.83 44.19 44.19
N PRO A 14 13.74 43.90 43.43
CA PRO A 14 13.15 44.82 42.45
C PRO A 14 11.97 45.66 43.00
N PRO A 15 11.60 46.79 42.35
CA PRO A 15 10.45 47.60 42.75
C PRO A 15 9.19 47.41 41.88
N THR A 16 8.05 47.51 42.56
CA THR A 16 6.66 47.66 42.09
C THR A 16 6.28 49.12 41.79
N TYR A 17 5.41 49.36 40.80
CA TYR A 17 4.43 50.46 40.66
C TYR A 17 3.41 50.03 39.58
N GLY A 18 2.10 50.30 39.56
CA GLY A 18 1.24 51.28 40.21
C GLY A 18 0.29 51.88 39.14
N SER A 19 -1.02 51.62 39.22
CA SER A 19 -2.07 51.98 38.24
C SER A 19 -2.57 53.43 38.35
N LEU A 20 -3.09 54.03 37.26
CA LEU A 20 -4.27 54.93 37.26
C LEU A 20 -4.84 55.17 35.84
N GLN A 21 -6.13 55.52 35.79
CA GLN A 21 -7.15 55.26 34.76
C GLN A 21 -7.43 56.38 33.72
N SER A 22 -8.04 55.98 32.58
CA SER A 22 -9.22 56.55 31.84
C SER A 22 -9.03 56.63 30.29
N PRO A 23 -10.08 56.71 29.41
CA PRO A 23 -11.51 56.41 29.53
C PRO A 23 -12.05 55.39 28.46
N LEU A 24 -13.33 55.00 28.60
CA LEU A 24 -14.06 54.06 27.74
C LEU A 24 -14.25 54.52 26.28
N SER A 25 -14.05 53.59 25.34
CA SER A 25 -14.72 53.51 24.03
C SER A 25 -14.83 52.04 23.61
N THR A 26 -16.04 51.62 23.24
CA THR A 26 -16.47 50.24 22.95
C THR A 26 -15.78 49.60 21.74
N PRO A 27 -15.33 48.32 21.78
CA PRO A 27 -14.84 47.61 20.61
C PRO A 27 -15.95 46.85 19.86
N ILE A 28 -15.86 46.92 18.54
CA ILE A 28 -16.68 46.26 17.52
C ILE A 28 -16.35 44.74 17.50
N PRO A 29 -17.34 43.82 17.44
CA PRO A 29 -17.08 42.39 17.34
C PRO A 29 -16.74 41.95 15.90
N PRO A 30 -15.93 40.88 15.71
CA PRO A 30 -15.50 40.41 14.40
C PRO A 30 -16.65 39.74 13.63
N GLN A 31 -16.75 40.08 12.34
CA GLN A 31 -17.74 39.54 11.41
C GLN A 31 -17.49 38.03 11.16
N SER A 32 -18.51 37.23 11.47
CA SER A 32 -18.61 35.84 11.05
C SER A 32 -19.22 35.77 9.64
N PHE A 33 -18.54 35.10 8.71
CA PHE A 33 -19.14 34.71 7.44
C PHE A 33 -20.14 33.57 7.69
N TYR A 34 -21.42 33.93 7.72
CA TYR A 34 -22.56 33.02 7.81
C TYR A 34 -22.77 32.26 6.49
N CYS A 35 -22.76 30.94 6.57
CA CYS A 35 -23.30 30.04 5.54
C CYS A 35 -24.75 29.68 5.93
N PRO A 36 -25.74 29.65 5.01
CA PRO A 36 -27.15 29.48 5.37
C PRO A 36 -27.49 28.01 5.71
N PRO A 37 -28.43 27.75 6.63
CA PRO A 37 -28.90 26.41 6.94
C PRO A 37 -29.87 25.88 5.85
N PRO A 38 -29.93 24.55 5.62
CA PRO A 38 -30.88 23.96 4.68
C PRO A 38 -32.31 24.09 5.23
N GLN A 39 -33.22 24.53 4.37
CA GLN A 39 -34.64 24.73 4.65
C GLN A 39 -35.32 23.42 5.11
N THR A 40 -35.62 23.34 6.40
CA THR A 40 -36.58 22.37 6.93
C THR A 40 -37.99 22.88 6.68
N ARG A 41 -38.72 22.21 5.79
CA ARG A 41 -40.16 22.39 5.62
C ARG A 41 -40.87 21.90 6.90
N ASN A 42 -41.21 22.82 7.78
CA ASN A 42 -42.16 22.59 8.87
C ASN A 42 -43.51 22.15 8.28
N ARG A 43 -43.90 20.89 8.50
CA ARG A 43 -45.29 20.46 8.43
C ARG A 43 -45.80 20.32 9.86
N GLU A 44 -46.74 21.19 10.19
CA GLU A 44 -47.52 21.18 11.42
C GLU A 44 -48.14 19.80 11.67
N ILE A 45 -48.00 19.32 12.91
CA ILE A 45 -48.67 18.12 13.42
C ILE A 45 -50.13 18.50 13.69
N ARG A 46 -51.02 18.17 12.76
CA ARG A 46 -52.47 18.13 12.99
C ARG A 46 -52.81 16.85 13.75
N ILE A 47 -53.23 17.00 15.01
CA ILE A 47 -53.92 15.96 15.77
C ILE A 47 -55.29 15.77 15.10
N TYR A 48 -55.52 14.59 14.52
CA TYR A 48 -56.84 14.13 14.11
C TYR A 48 -57.18 12.88 14.90
N ASP A 49 -58.28 12.95 15.64
CA ASP A 49 -58.90 11.81 16.31
C ASP A 49 -59.34 10.74 15.28
N PRO A 50 -59.24 9.43 15.63
CA PRO A 50 -59.71 8.36 14.76
C PRO A 50 -61.25 8.31 14.71
N PRO A 51 -61.87 8.15 13.52
CA PRO A 51 -63.30 7.86 13.41
C PRO A 51 -63.61 6.39 13.75
N PRO A 52 -64.86 6.06 14.13
CA PRO A 52 -65.24 4.73 14.61
C PRO A 52 -65.39 3.72 13.46
N PRO A 53 -65.18 2.41 13.69
CA PRO A 53 -65.39 1.40 12.67
C PRO A 53 -66.87 1.03 12.56
N THR A 54 -67.43 1.08 11.35
CA THR A 54 -68.70 0.42 10.97
C THR A 54 -68.55 -0.27 9.60
N PRO A 55 -69.38 -1.29 9.33
CA PRO A 55 -68.95 -2.59 8.79
C PRO A 55 -69.24 -2.76 7.30
N VAL A 56 -68.57 -3.73 6.65
CA VAL A 56 -68.84 -4.09 5.25
C VAL A 56 -69.05 -5.61 5.10
N PRO A 57 -69.99 -6.07 4.23
CA PRO A 57 -70.57 -7.41 4.23
C PRO A 57 -69.95 -8.39 3.21
N ILE A 58 -70.46 -9.63 3.28
CA ILE A 58 -70.08 -10.89 2.60
C ILE A 58 -70.68 -11.01 1.17
N TYR A 59 -70.13 -11.95 0.38
CA TYR A 59 -70.62 -12.65 -0.85
C TYR A 59 -69.99 -12.16 -2.18
N SER A 60 -69.63 -12.93 -3.22
CA SER A 60 -69.65 -14.38 -3.56
C SER A 60 -68.77 -14.65 -4.82
N THR A 61 -68.30 -15.91 -4.94
CA THR A 61 -67.84 -16.79 -6.07
C THR A 61 -68.19 -16.43 -7.55
N PRO A 62 -67.48 -16.93 -8.62
CA PRO A 62 -67.55 -18.35 -9.07
C PRO A 62 -66.37 -19.01 -9.85
N GLU A 63 -66.34 -20.35 -9.74
CA GLU A 63 -66.17 -21.43 -10.75
C GLU A 63 -64.99 -21.51 -11.75
N THR A 64 -64.31 -22.67 -11.77
CA THR A 64 -64.41 -23.69 -12.85
C THR A 64 -63.75 -25.03 -12.47
N CYS A 65 -64.43 -26.13 -12.80
CA CYS A 65 -64.01 -27.55 -12.79
C CYS A 65 -63.55 -27.95 -14.23
N PRO A 66 -63.05 -29.17 -14.60
CA PRO A 66 -63.48 -30.49 -14.12
C PRO A 66 -62.44 -31.64 -13.97
N THR A 67 -62.97 -32.72 -13.39
CA THR A 67 -62.63 -34.15 -13.11
C THR A 67 -62.21 -35.02 -14.34
N PRO A 68 -61.95 -36.38 -14.31
CA PRO A 68 -62.57 -37.43 -13.44
C PRO A 68 -61.84 -38.77 -13.08
N SER A 69 -62.36 -39.41 -12.00
CA SER A 69 -62.77 -40.85 -11.79
C SER A 69 -61.73 -42.01 -11.82
N GLN A 70 -61.83 -43.14 -11.09
CA GLN A 70 -62.94 -44.09 -10.77
C GLN A 70 -62.60 -44.97 -9.51
N THR A 71 -63.51 -45.17 -8.52
CA THR A 71 -64.33 -46.39 -8.16
C THR A 71 -63.56 -47.72 -7.96
N ALA A 72 -63.84 -48.68 -7.05
CA ALA A 72 -65.05 -49.10 -6.34
C ALA A 72 -64.75 -50.04 -5.14
N THR A 73 -65.81 -50.31 -4.39
CA THR A 73 -66.07 -51.22 -3.24
C THR A 73 -65.90 -52.75 -3.43
N SER A 74 -65.66 -53.48 -2.33
CA SER A 74 -66.58 -54.50 -1.73
C SER A 74 -66.00 -55.89 -1.29
N SER A 75 -66.31 -56.25 -0.04
CA SER A 75 -66.93 -57.52 0.43
C SER A 75 -66.19 -58.87 0.61
N ARG A 76 -66.78 -59.67 1.54
CA ARG A 76 -66.63 -61.11 1.91
C ARG A 76 -65.50 -61.45 2.89
N ARG A 77 -65.69 -62.28 3.93
CA ARG A 77 -66.61 -63.44 4.13
C ARG A 77 -66.74 -63.81 5.63
N LYS A 78 -67.94 -64.27 6.02
CA LYS A 78 -68.29 -64.99 7.29
C LYS A 78 -68.03 -66.50 7.14
N ARG A 79 -67.66 -67.20 8.23
CA ARG A 79 -68.15 -68.53 8.72
C ARG A 79 -67.34 -68.99 9.96
N GLN A 80 -67.99 -69.14 11.12
CA GLN A 80 -68.43 -70.39 11.81
C GLN A 80 -67.30 -71.06 12.64
N ALA A 81 -67.38 -71.06 13.98
CA ALA A 81 -67.94 -72.11 14.88
C ALA A 81 -67.00 -73.35 14.95
N ASP A 82 -66.62 -73.97 16.08
CA ASP A 82 -67.27 -74.21 17.38
C ASP A 82 -66.24 -74.69 18.44
N ASP A 83 -66.68 -74.77 19.71
CA ASP A 83 -66.25 -75.68 20.80
C ASP A 83 -64.86 -75.52 21.47
N THR A 84 -64.63 -75.58 22.81
CA THR A 84 -65.40 -75.98 24.01
C THR A 84 -64.64 -75.48 25.31
N PRO A 85 -65.06 -75.72 26.59
CA PRO A 85 -65.31 -74.64 27.56
C PRO A 85 -64.59 -74.75 28.94
N LYS A 86 -65.06 -73.90 29.90
CA LYS A 86 -64.98 -73.94 31.39
C LYS A 86 -63.88 -73.07 32.03
N GLU A 87 -64.07 -72.34 33.14
CA GLU A 87 -65.12 -72.29 34.17
C GLU A 87 -64.95 -71.02 35.05
N ASN A 88 -66.09 -70.52 35.59
CA ASN A 88 -66.31 -69.80 36.88
C ASN A 88 -65.64 -68.43 37.14
N ALA A 89 -66.23 -67.42 37.80
CA ALA A 89 -67.55 -67.06 38.33
C ALA A 89 -67.37 -65.57 38.75
N PHE A 90 -68.27 -64.61 38.55
CA PHE A 90 -69.52 -64.39 39.28
C PHE A 90 -70.29 -63.27 38.58
N GLN A 91 -71.59 -63.49 38.38
CA GLN A 91 -72.59 -62.50 37.99
C GLN A 91 -72.91 -61.57 39.15
N ILE A 92 -73.17 -60.29 38.87
CA ILE A 92 -74.43 -59.64 39.29
C ILE A 92 -74.97 -58.80 38.12
N TYR A 93 -76.26 -58.97 37.92
CA TYR A 93 -77.18 -58.47 36.91
C TYR A 93 -77.21 -56.94 36.69
N THR A 94 -77.53 -56.58 35.44
CA THR A 94 -77.94 -55.24 34.96
C THR A 94 -79.39 -54.91 35.37
N PRO A 95 -79.94 -53.70 35.10
CA PRO A 95 -80.47 -53.44 33.75
C PRO A 95 -80.27 -52.00 33.22
N SER A 96 -79.85 -51.95 31.95
CA SER A 96 -80.35 -51.12 30.84
C SER A 96 -81.07 -49.79 31.15
N ALA A 97 -80.51 -48.69 30.67
CA ALA A 97 -81.28 -47.49 30.33
C ALA A 97 -80.84 -46.91 28.97
N SER A 98 -81.87 -46.65 28.17
CA SER A 98 -81.92 -46.26 26.76
C SER A 98 -80.93 -45.20 26.25
N LYS A 99 -80.52 -45.37 24.99
CA LYS A 99 -79.89 -44.34 24.14
C LYS A 99 -80.86 -43.18 23.91
N ARG A 100 -80.80 -42.13 24.73
CA ARG A 100 -81.34 -40.81 24.39
C ARG A 100 -80.39 -40.11 23.41
N ARG A 101 -80.90 -39.69 22.25
CA ARG A 101 -80.26 -38.69 21.37
C ARG A 101 -79.97 -37.45 22.23
N ARG A 102 -78.70 -37.24 22.62
CA ARG A 102 -78.30 -36.04 23.37
C ARG A 102 -78.55 -34.83 22.47
N THR A 103 -79.38 -33.91 22.94
CA THR A 103 -79.51 -32.56 22.37
C THR A 103 -78.12 -31.97 22.16
N ALA A 104 -77.87 -31.36 21.00
CA ALA A 104 -76.58 -30.77 20.69
C ALA A 104 -76.33 -29.60 21.65
N LEU A 105 -75.58 -29.85 22.71
CA LEU A 105 -75.21 -28.84 23.71
C LEU A 105 -74.38 -27.74 23.02
N THR A 106 -74.69 -26.49 23.34
CA THR A 106 -73.86 -25.35 22.91
C THR A 106 -72.48 -25.42 23.59
N PRO A 107 -71.43 -24.79 23.04
CA PRO A 107 -70.11 -24.75 23.69
C PRO A 107 -70.17 -24.26 25.15
N SER A 108 -70.99 -23.24 25.46
CA SER A 108 -71.20 -22.76 26.83
C SER A 108 -71.80 -23.85 27.73
N GLN A 109 -72.88 -24.49 27.29
CA GLN A 109 -73.51 -25.58 28.05
C GLN A 109 -72.58 -26.78 28.26
N LYS A 110 -71.71 -27.06 27.30
CA LYS A 110 -70.66 -28.09 27.43
C LYS A 110 -69.61 -27.70 28.47
N ILE A 111 -69.16 -26.45 28.47
CA ILE A 111 -68.20 -25.93 29.46
C ILE A 111 -68.83 -25.97 30.86
N ASP A 112 -70.06 -25.52 31.03
CA ASP A 112 -70.75 -25.52 32.34
C ASP A 112 -70.91 -26.94 32.90
N LEU A 113 -71.25 -27.91 32.05
CA LEU A 113 -71.31 -29.32 32.43
C LEU A 113 -69.94 -29.87 32.83
N VAL A 114 -68.87 -29.52 32.10
CA VAL A 114 -67.51 -29.95 32.42
C VAL A 114 -67.02 -29.33 33.72
N LEU A 115 -67.26 -28.03 33.95
CA LEU A 115 -66.91 -27.35 35.19
C LEU A 115 -67.68 -27.92 36.38
N LYS A 116 -68.97 -28.23 36.20
CA LYS A 116 -69.76 -28.94 37.23
C LYS A 116 -69.19 -30.32 37.54
N CYS A 117 -68.82 -31.11 36.53
CA CYS A 117 -68.17 -32.41 36.77
C CYS A 117 -66.82 -32.29 37.48
N ILE A 118 -66.03 -31.26 37.18
CA ILE A 118 -64.75 -30.98 37.88
C ILE A 118 -65.03 -30.66 39.36
N GLN A 119 -66.04 -29.82 39.63
CA GLN A 119 -66.48 -29.48 40.99
C GLN A 119 -67.03 -30.69 41.76
N ASP A 120 -67.87 -31.53 41.14
CA ASP A 120 -68.42 -32.75 41.74
C ASP A 120 -67.32 -33.77 42.14
N LEU A 121 -66.14 -33.67 41.50
CA LEU A 121 -64.95 -34.47 41.82
C LEU A 121 -64.04 -33.83 42.88
N ASN A 122 -64.49 -32.75 43.53
CA ASN A 122 -63.70 -31.93 44.47
C ASN A 122 -62.38 -31.43 43.87
N TRP A 123 -62.32 -31.18 42.56
CA TRP A 123 -61.18 -30.56 41.89
C TRP A 123 -61.52 -29.12 41.50
N SER A 124 -60.49 -28.27 41.51
CA SER A 124 -60.52 -26.99 40.82
C SER A 124 -60.17 -27.16 39.34
N TYR A 125 -60.52 -26.17 38.52
CA TYR A 125 -60.15 -26.16 37.10
C TYR A 125 -58.62 -26.23 36.91
N SER A 126 -57.83 -25.59 37.78
CA SER A 126 -56.37 -25.66 37.77
C SER A 126 -55.84 -27.05 38.14
N GLU A 127 -56.41 -27.73 39.14
CA GLU A 127 -56.03 -29.10 39.51
C GLU A 127 -56.34 -30.07 38.37
N PHE A 128 -57.50 -29.94 37.73
CA PHE A 128 -57.85 -30.73 36.55
C PHE A 128 -56.83 -30.52 35.42
N LEU A 129 -56.48 -29.28 35.08
CA LEU A 129 -55.49 -28.99 34.04
C LEU A 129 -54.08 -29.49 34.41
N TYR A 130 -53.68 -29.36 35.68
CA TYR A 130 -52.39 -29.82 36.17
C TYR A 130 -52.27 -31.35 36.08
N TRP A 131 -53.23 -32.10 36.64
CA TRP A 131 -53.19 -33.56 36.65
C TRP A 131 -53.43 -34.17 35.27
N SER A 132 -54.25 -33.55 34.43
CA SER A 132 -54.43 -33.99 33.03
C SER A 132 -53.17 -33.77 32.18
N SER A 133 -52.38 -32.73 32.47
CA SER A 133 -51.15 -32.40 31.72
C SER A 133 -49.89 -33.07 32.28
N LYS A 134 -49.88 -33.48 33.56
CA LYS A 134 -48.73 -34.11 34.23
C LYS A 134 -48.46 -35.51 33.68
N TRP A 135 -47.21 -35.77 33.32
CA TRP A 135 -46.79 -37.06 32.73
C TRP A 135 -45.85 -37.87 33.62
N LYS A 136 -45.03 -37.20 34.46
CA LYS A 136 -44.18 -37.87 35.44
C LYS A 136 -44.98 -38.20 36.70
N GLY A 137 -44.94 -39.47 37.13
CA GLY A 137 -45.57 -39.94 38.37
C GLY A 137 -47.09 -40.10 38.30
N VAL A 138 -47.68 -40.19 37.10
CA VAL A 138 -49.12 -40.42 36.90
C VAL A 138 -49.31 -41.59 35.93
N ASN A 139 -50.06 -42.62 36.35
CA ASN A 139 -50.45 -43.73 35.47
C ASN A 139 -51.60 -43.28 34.55
N ARG A 140 -51.26 -42.89 33.31
CA ARG A 140 -52.25 -42.46 32.31
C ARG A 140 -52.96 -43.67 31.71
N SER A 141 -54.30 -43.66 31.70
CA SER A 141 -55.08 -44.65 30.95
C SER A 141 -54.86 -44.47 29.43
N HIS A 142 -55.17 -45.50 28.64
CA HIS A 142 -55.04 -45.43 27.18
C HIS A 142 -55.86 -44.28 26.57
N SER A 143 -57.06 -44.02 27.10
CA SER A 143 -57.91 -42.90 26.66
C SER A 143 -57.32 -41.54 27.04
N HIS A 144 -56.77 -41.40 28.25
CA HIS A 144 -56.08 -40.18 28.70
C HIS A 144 -54.85 -39.89 27.84
N ALA A 145 -53.98 -40.89 27.63
CA ALA A 145 -52.78 -40.74 26.81
C ALA A 145 -53.13 -40.33 25.36
N ASN A 146 -54.08 -41.00 24.73
CA ASN A 146 -54.52 -40.71 23.36
C ASN A 146 -55.13 -39.30 23.24
N ALA A 147 -55.94 -38.86 24.20
CA ALA A 147 -56.52 -37.53 24.20
C ALA A 147 -55.45 -36.41 24.32
N VAL A 148 -54.49 -36.57 25.23
CA VAL A 148 -53.41 -35.60 25.43
C VAL A 148 -52.44 -35.59 24.25
N GLU A 149 -52.10 -36.77 23.71
CA GLU A 149 -51.24 -36.89 22.52
C GLU A 149 -51.84 -36.19 21.30
N ARG A 150 -53.13 -36.43 21.00
CA ARG A 150 -53.81 -35.78 19.86
C ARG A 150 -53.84 -34.26 20.00
N PHE A 151 -54.03 -33.75 21.22
CA PHE A 151 -54.00 -32.32 21.50
C PHE A 151 -52.59 -31.74 21.32
N LEU A 152 -51.57 -32.30 22.00
CA LEU A 152 -50.21 -31.78 21.96
C LEU A 152 -49.54 -31.94 20.58
N SER A 153 -49.96 -32.92 19.78
CA SER A 153 -49.53 -33.09 18.38
C SER A 153 -50.26 -32.19 17.38
N GLY A 154 -51.24 -31.38 17.83
CA GLY A 154 -52.01 -30.47 16.98
C GLY A 154 -53.01 -31.14 16.04
N ARG A 155 -53.36 -32.42 16.26
CA ARG A 155 -54.32 -33.19 15.44
C ARG A 155 -55.79 -32.97 15.85
N CYS A 156 -56.05 -31.96 16.68
CA CYS A 156 -57.37 -31.56 17.14
C CYS A 156 -57.84 -30.30 16.41
N ASN A 157 -59.15 -30.05 16.36
CA ASN A 157 -59.73 -28.84 15.75
C ASN A 157 -59.24 -27.54 16.39
N HIS A 158 -58.87 -27.59 17.67
CA HIS A 158 -58.20 -26.51 18.38
C HIS A 158 -56.87 -27.02 18.92
N HIS A 159 -55.78 -26.35 18.56
CA HIS A 159 -54.42 -26.77 18.88
C HIS A 159 -53.82 -25.95 20.04
N PRO A 160 -52.74 -26.42 20.69
CA PRO A 160 -52.17 -25.75 21.87
C PRO A 160 -51.81 -24.27 21.63
N GLY A 161 -51.33 -23.94 20.43
CA GLY A 161 -51.05 -22.56 20.04
C GLY A 161 -52.26 -21.61 20.11
N GLU A 162 -53.45 -22.05 19.67
CA GLU A 162 -54.68 -21.25 19.78
C GLU A 162 -55.09 -21.05 21.24
N VAL A 163 -54.92 -22.08 22.07
CA VAL A 163 -55.20 -22.01 23.51
C VAL A 163 -54.28 -21.01 24.21
N ILE A 164 -52.97 -21.06 23.90
CA ILE A 164 -51.98 -20.09 24.41
C ILE A 164 -52.30 -18.67 23.92
N HIS A 165 -52.71 -18.51 22.65
CA HIS A 165 -53.13 -17.23 22.12
C HIS A 165 -54.34 -16.67 22.88
N ASN A 166 -55.32 -17.51 23.21
CA ASN A 166 -56.46 -17.11 24.02
C ASN A 166 -56.04 -16.75 25.46
N TRP A 167 -55.09 -17.47 26.06
CA TRP A 167 -54.55 -17.13 27.39
C TRP A 167 -53.84 -15.77 27.41
N ILE A 168 -53.04 -15.46 26.38
CA ILE A 168 -52.28 -14.21 26.35
C ILE A 168 -53.16 -13.00 25.97
N THR A 169 -54.19 -13.19 25.15
CA THR A 169 -55.09 -12.11 24.70
C THR A 169 -56.27 -11.87 25.65
N SER A 170 -56.69 -12.89 26.42
CA SER A 170 -57.85 -12.79 27.33
C SER A 170 -57.69 -11.67 28.36
N PRO A 171 -58.73 -10.82 28.56
CA PRO A 171 -58.75 -9.81 29.62
C PRO A 171 -58.45 -10.36 31.02
N ASP A 172 -58.84 -11.60 31.30
CA ASP A 172 -58.71 -12.25 32.61
C ASP A 172 -57.25 -12.54 33.00
N GLY A 173 -56.34 -12.59 32.03
CA GLY A 173 -54.91 -12.76 32.26
C GLY A 173 -54.16 -11.45 32.56
N ARG A 174 -54.81 -10.28 32.50
CA ARG A 174 -54.15 -8.98 32.69
C ARG A 174 -53.66 -8.82 34.14
N PRO A 175 -52.41 -8.37 34.37
CA PRO A 175 -51.86 -8.23 35.72
C PRO A 175 -52.55 -7.14 36.59
N GLY A 176 -53.54 -6.40 36.09
CA GLY A 176 -54.28 -5.42 36.88
C GLY A 176 -53.38 -4.34 37.50
N THR A 177 -53.49 -4.12 38.82
CA THR A 177 -52.62 -3.25 39.64
C THR A 177 -51.40 -3.97 40.22
N ASN A 178 -51.24 -5.28 39.99
CA ASN A 178 -50.11 -6.05 40.49
C ASN A 178 -48.83 -5.63 39.76
N ARG A 179 -47.96 -4.90 40.47
CA ARG A 179 -46.70 -4.36 39.94
C ARG A 179 -45.70 -5.48 39.65
N ASP A 180 -45.55 -6.43 40.57
CA ASP A 180 -44.64 -7.57 40.43
C ASP A 180 -44.95 -8.40 39.17
N ALA A 181 -46.23 -8.64 38.88
CA ALA A 181 -46.63 -9.37 37.68
C ALA A 181 -46.39 -8.59 36.38
N LYS A 182 -46.39 -7.25 36.42
CA LYS A 182 -46.00 -6.42 35.27
C LYS A 182 -44.48 -6.42 35.08
N ASP A 183 -43.74 -6.29 36.16
CA ASP A 183 -42.27 -6.28 36.16
C ASP A 183 -41.71 -7.65 35.74
N GLN A 184 -42.45 -8.73 35.98
CA GLN A 184 -42.13 -10.09 35.54
C GLN A 184 -42.49 -10.39 34.08
N MET A 185 -43.16 -9.50 33.34
CA MET A 185 -43.41 -9.74 31.91
C MET A 185 -42.10 -9.62 31.13
N TRP A 186 -41.87 -10.56 30.20
CA TRP A 186 -40.61 -10.63 29.42
C TRP A 186 -39.34 -10.73 30.28
N SER A 187 -39.43 -11.31 31.48
CA SER A 187 -38.26 -11.47 32.35
C SER A 187 -37.22 -12.36 31.68
N THR A 188 -35.99 -11.85 31.64
CA THR A 188 -34.81 -12.53 31.09
C THR A 188 -33.99 -13.24 32.18
N ALA A 189 -34.30 -13.00 33.45
CA ALA A 189 -33.60 -13.58 34.58
C ALA A 189 -33.78 -15.11 34.62
N ALA A 190 -32.74 -15.82 35.07
CA ALA A 190 -32.79 -17.27 35.23
C ALA A 190 -33.78 -17.72 36.32
N LEU A 191 -34.05 -16.84 37.30
CA LEU A 191 -35.00 -17.03 38.38
C LEU A 191 -35.85 -15.76 38.60
N PRO A 192 -37.13 -15.88 38.98
CA PRO A 192 -37.91 -17.13 39.06
C PRO A 192 -38.07 -17.76 37.67
N HIS A 193 -38.11 -19.08 37.63
CA HIS A 193 -38.35 -19.76 36.37
C HIS A 193 -39.72 -19.39 35.81
N TYR A 194 -39.91 -19.40 34.49
CA TYR A 194 -41.19 -19.03 33.90
C TYR A 194 -42.39 -19.83 34.45
N TRP A 195 -42.18 -21.07 34.91
CA TRP A 195 -43.20 -21.91 35.53
C TRP A 195 -43.50 -21.58 37.01
N GLU A 196 -42.70 -20.73 37.65
CA GLU A 196 -42.90 -20.23 39.03
C GLU A 196 -43.65 -18.89 39.06
N ILE A 197 -43.72 -18.20 37.91
CA ILE A 197 -44.45 -16.94 37.75
C ILE A 197 -45.96 -17.23 37.75
N LYS A 198 -46.68 -16.67 38.72
CA LYS A 198 -48.11 -16.97 38.93
C LYS A 198 -49.02 -16.38 37.85
N ASN A 199 -48.76 -15.16 37.37
CA ASN A 199 -49.61 -14.54 36.36
C ASN A 199 -49.33 -15.17 34.98
N VAL A 200 -50.39 -15.62 34.28
CA VAL A 200 -50.26 -16.35 33.01
C VAL A 200 -49.57 -15.54 31.89
N ARG A 201 -49.85 -14.24 31.78
CA ARG A 201 -49.20 -13.39 30.75
C ARG A 201 -47.73 -13.17 31.07
N ALA A 202 -47.40 -12.93 32.34
CA ALA A 202 -46.01 -12.80 32.79
C ALA A 202 -45.22 -14.11 32.62
N SER A 203 -45.83 -15.25 32.97
CA SER A 203 -45.25 -16.58 32.81
C SER A 203 -44.98 -16.91 31.34
N LEU A 204 -45.95 -16.71 30.44
CA LEU A 204 -45.81 -17.05 29.02
C LEU A 204 -44.83 -16.12 28.28
N THR A 205 -44.81 -14.82 28.59
CA THR A 205 -43.84 -13.89 28.00
C THR A 205 -42.42 -14.16 28.49
N SER A 206 -42.26 -14.47 29.78
CA SER A 206 -40.97 -14.91 30.35
C SER A 206 -40.53 -16.27 29.83
N PHE A 207 -41.45 -17.21 29.57
CA PHE A 207 -41.14 -18.47 28.90
C PHE A 207 -40.48 -18.24 27.54
N ALA A 208 -41.06 -17.35 26.73
CA ALA A 208 -40.51 -16.99 25.43
C ALA A 208 -39.13 -16.33 25.57
N ALA A 209 -38.97 -15.38 26.51
CA ALA A 209 -37.70 -14.68 26.75
C ALA A 209 -36.59 -15.61 27.26
N GLN A 210 -36.84 -16.34 28.36
CA GLN A 210 -35.87 -17.24 29.00
C GLN A 210 -35.44 -18.37 28.05
N THR A 211 -36.37 -18.99 27.31
CA THR A 211 -36.05 -20.08 26.38
C THR A 211 -35.25 -19.59 25.18
N SER A 212 -35.58 -18.42 24.65
CA SER A 212 -34.84 -17.80 23.53
C SER A 212 -33.41 -17.47 23.93
N ILE A 213 -33.20 -16.91 25.12
CA ILE A 213 -31.87 -16.61 25.67
C ILE A 213 -31.06 -17.88 25.86
N ALA A 214 -31.65 -18.92 26.46
CA ALA A 214 -30.98 -20.20 26.64
C ALA A 214 -30.53 -20.82 25.30
N HIS A 215 -31.35 -20.68 24.26
CA HIS A 215 -30.98 -21.11 22.90
C HIS A 215 -29.83 -20.28 22.31
N ALA A 216 -29.88 -18.95 22.44
CA ALA A 216 -28.83 -18.05 21.97
C ALA A 216 -27.48 -18.34 22.66
N ILE A 217 -27.46 -18.48 23.99
CA ILE A 217 -26.25 -18.82 24.76
C ILE A 217 -25.66 -20.15 24.30
N LYS A 218 -26.50 -21.16 24.03
CA LYS A 218 -26.05 -22.46 23.52
C LYS A 218 -25.37 -22.33 22.14
N GLN A 219 -25.91 -21.50 21.25
CA GLN A 219 -25.31 -21.24 19.94
C GLN A 219 -23.98 -20.49 20.08
N ALA A 220 -23.92 -19.41 20.88
CA ALA A 220 -22.70 -18.65 21.12
C ALA A 220 -21.57 -19.51 21.73
N LYS A 221 -21.87 -20.31 22.76
CA LYS A 221 -20.91 -21.27 23.34
C LYS A 221 -20.42 -22.32 22.34
N LYS A 222 -21.23 -22.67 21.33
CA LYS A 222 -20.81 -23.54 20.24
C LYS A 222 -19.89 -22.76 19.29
N ALA A 223 -20.26 -21.56 18.88
CA ALA A 223 -19.52 -20.74 17.91
C ALA A 223 -18.09 -20.44 18.35
N VAL A 224 -17.88 -20.07 19.61
CA VAL A 224 -16.54 -19.69 20.15
C VAL A 224 -15.59 -20.88 20.37
N LYS A 225 -15.96 -22.10 19.97
CA LYS A 225 -15.06 -23.26 20.07
C LYS A 225 -13.92 -23.12 19.04
N PRO A 226 -12.66 -23.44 19.39
CA PRO A 226 -11.52 -23.30 18.47
C PRO A 226 -11.66 -24.06 17.13
N SER A 227 -12.45 -25.14 17.11
CA SER A 227 -12.74 -25.93 15.90
C SER A 227 -13.56 -25.17 14.85
N ASN A 228 -14.24 -24.08 15.24
CA ASN A 228 -15.24 -23.41 14.43
C ASN A 228 -14.74 -22.12 13.76
N GLY A 229 -13.45 -21.77 13.96
CA GLY A 229 -12.75 -20.81 13.10
C GLY A 229 -12.91 -19.33 13.45
N LEU A 230 -13.48 -18.94 14.60
CA LEU A 230 -13.53 -17.53 15.04
C LEU A 230 -12.22 -17.04 15.70
N GLN A 231 -11.17 -17.86 15.69
CA GLN A 231 -9.89 -17.59 16.34
C GLN A 231 -8.79 -17.38 15.30
N ILE A 232 -7.99 -16.33 15.47
CA ILE A 232 -6.68 -16.23 14.82
C ILE A 232 -5.70 -17.13 15.59
N ARG A 233 -5.12 -18.12 14.91
CA ARG A 233 -4.29 -19.17 15.53
C ARG A 233 -2.83 -18.75 15.68
N CYS A 234 -2.44 -17.88 16.62
CA CYS A 234 -1.02 -17.52 16.84
C CYS A 234 -0.11 -18.77 16.97
N PRO A 235 1.15 -18.74 16.49
CA PRO A 235 2.01 -19.90 16.50
C PRO A 235 2.38 -20.14 17.95
N LYS A 236 2.34 -21.39 18.39
CA LYS A 236 2.77 -21.70 19.75
C LYS A 236 4.29 -21.56 19.81
N ARG A 237 4.81 -20.78 20.74
CA ARG A 237 6.23 -20.86 21.12
C ARG A 237 6.49 -22.22 21.77
N SER A 238 7.62 -22.84 21.45
CA SER A 238 8.15 -23.98 22.21
C SER A 238 8.62 -23.50 23.59
N GLU A 239 8.90 -24.44 24.50
CA GLU A 239 9.54 -24.15 25.80
C GLU A 239 10.91 -23.48 25.64
N SER A 240 11.54 -23.62 24.47
CA SER A 240 12.78 -22.93 24.08
C SER A 240 12.58 -21.56 23.41
N GLY A 241 11.36 -21.04 23.35
CA GLY A 241 11.04 -19.74 22.74
C GLY A 241 10.89 -19.72 21.21
N ALA A 242 11.19 -20.82 20.51
CA ALA A 242 11.09 -20.93 19.05
C ALA A 242 9.64 -21.14 18.56
N LEU A 243 9.27 -20.54 17.42
CA LEU A 243 7.93 -20.66 16.83
C LEU A 243 7.68 -22.08 16.28
N LYS A 244 6.70 -22.81 16.80
CA LYS A 244 6.21 -24.07 16.20
C LYS A 244 5.29 -23.74 15.01
N ASN A 245 5.65 -24.21 13.81
CA ASN A 245 4.94 -24.01 12.53
C ASN A 245 4.86 -22.55 12.03
N PRO A 246 5.99 -21.91 11.72
CA PRO A 246 6.05 -20.49 11.30
C PRO A 246 5.46 -20.19 9.90
N VAL A 247 5.09 -21.22 9.12
CA VAL A 247 4.69 -21.07 7.71
C VAL A 247 3.19 -20.71 7.53
N GLN A 248 2.39 -20.73 8.60
CA GLN A 248 1.02 -20.22 8.57
C GLN A 248 1.01 -18.70 8.84
N SER A 249 1.41 -17.90 7.84
CA SER A 249 1.36 -16.43 7.90
C SER A 249 -0.08 -15.93 8.08
N TYR A 250 -0.32 -15.26 9.22
CA TYR A 250 -1.59 -14.64 9.63
C TYR A 250 -2.08 -13.55 8.70
N TRP A 251 -1.19 -12.91 7.96
CA TRP A 251 -1.53 -11.87 7.00
C TRP A 251 -2.43 -12.38 5.87
N LYS A 252 -2.56 -13.70 5.69
CA LYS A 252 -3.56 -14.32 4.80
C LYS A 252 -4.98 -14.27 5.35
N ASP A 253 -5.15 -14.26 6.67
CA ASP A 253 -6.46 -14.27 7.32
C ASP A 253 -7.00 -12.84 7.55
N ILE A 254 -6.14 -11.82 7.44
CA ILE A 254 -6.48 -10.40 7.64
C ILE A 254 -6.41 -9.66 6.30
N GLY A 255 -7.57 -9.31 5.76
CA GLY A 255 -7.70 -8.64 4.47
C GLY A 255 -9.16 -8.35 4.12
N VAL A 256 -9.45 -8.18 2.82
CA VAL A 256 -10.80 -7.85 2.32
C VAL A 256 -11.84 -8.90 2.73
N ASP A 257 -11.46 -10.17 2.75
CA ASP A 257 -12.39 -11.26 3.05
C ASP A 257 -12.65 -11.49 4.56
N THR A 258 -11.95 -10.77 5.45
CA THR A 258 -12.05 -11.02 6.90
C THR A 258 -13.49 -10.84 7.41
N VAL A 259 -14.16 -9.73 7.09
CA VAL A 259 -15.53 -9.49 7.54
C VAL A 259 -16.53 -10.47 6.89
N PRO A 260 -16.50 -10.70 5.55
CA PRO A 260 -17.34 -11.73 4.92
C PRO A 260 -17.19 -13.13 5.52
N GLN A 261 -15.95 -13.57 5.79
CA GLN A 261 -15.67 -14.91 6.34
C GLN A 261 -16.16 -15.05 7.78
N VAL A 262 -15.85 -14.08 8.64
CA VAL A 262 -16.36 -14.06 10.02
C VAL A 262 -17.89 -14.04 10.02
N GLY A 263 -18.51 -13.23 9.17
CA GLY A 263 -19.97 -13.18 9.01
C GLY A 263 -20.57 -14.51 8.54
N LYS A 264 -19.88 -15.28 7.69
CA LYS A 264 -20.30 -16.63 7.28
C LYS A 264 -20.26 -17.62 8.44
N ILE A 265 -19.21 -17.59 9.25
CA ILE A 265 -19.06 -18.46 10.43
C ILE A 265 -20.15 -18.15 11.46
N ILE A 266 -20.37 -16.87 11.76
CA ILE A 266 -21.42 -16.43 12.69
C ILE A 266 -22.81 -16.86 12.21
N ARG A 267 -23.15 -16.66 10.93
CA ARG A 267 -24.45 -17.11 10.39
C ARG A 267 -24.66 -18.62 10.48
N HIS A 268 -23.58 -19.41 10.34
CA HIS A 268 -23.66 -20.86 10.43
C HIS A 268 -23.84 -21.36 11.87
N HIS A 269 -23.12 -20.78 12.83
CA HIS A 269 -23.13 -21.25 14.22
C HIS A 269 -24.15 -20.56 15.12
N GLU A 270 -24.54 -19.32 14.81
CA GLU A 270 -25.46 -18.47 15.58
C GLU A 270 -26.61 -17.88 14.74
N PRO A 271 -27.33 -18.70 13.94
CA PRO A 271 -28.38 -18.20 13.06
C PRO A 271 -29.53 -17.53 13.82
N PHE A 272 -29.82 -17.97 15.06
CA PHE A 272 -30.89 -17.38 15.85
C PHE A 272 -30.57 -15.95 16.25
N LEU A 273 -29.38 -15.73 16.83
CA LEU A 273 -28.95 -14.40 17.27
C LEU A 273 -28.77 -13.46 16.08
N PHE A 274 -28.17 -13.95 14.98
CA PHE A 274 -28.02 -13.18 13.74
C PHE A 274 -29.36 -12.70 13.19
N ASN A 275 -30.35 -13.59 13.06
CA ASN A 275 -31.67 -13.24 12.56
C ASN A 275 -32.44 -12.34 13.53
N PHE A 276 -32.30 -12.58 14.84
CA PHE A 276 -32.95 -11.75 15.87
C PHE A 276 -32.44 -10.30 15.82
N LEU A 277 -31.12 -10.10 15.75
CA LEU A 277 -30.52 -8.77 15.59
C LEU A 277 -30.82 -8.18 14.21
N SER A 278 -30.98 -9.01 13.18
CA SER A 278 -31.41 -8.57 11.83
C SER A 278 -32.77 -7.91 11.90
N CYS A 279 -33.75 -8.51 12.58
CA CYS A 279 -35.08 -7.92 12.76
C CYS A 279 -35.04 -6.55 13.45
N ILE A 280 -34.07 -6.31 14.34
CA ILE A 280 -33.89 -5.01 15.02
C ILE A 280 -33.21 -4.00 14.09
N ALA A 281 -32.19 -4.43 13.36
CA ALA A 281 -31.37 -3.57 12.52
C ALA A 281 -32.04 -3.23 11.17
N THR A 282 -32.94 -4.06 10.66
CA THR A 282 -33.75 -3.77 9.47
C THR A 282 -34.91 -2.83 9.81
N GLY A 283 -35.03 -1.71 9.10
CA GLY A 283 -36.18 -0.80 9.22
C GLY A 283 -37.46 -1.38 8.61
N LYS A 284 -38.59 -0.63 8.68
CA LYS A 284 -39.89 -1.04 8.11
C LYS A 284 -39.74 -1.57 6.68
N VAL A 285 -40.26 -2.77 6.46
CA VAL A 285 -40.39 -3.40 5.14
C VAL A 285 -41.26 -2.49 4.26
N HIS A 286 -40.73 -2.00 3.14
CA HIS A 286 -41.50 -1.24 2.17
C HIS A 286 -41.87 -2.18 1.01
N ASN A 287 -43.18 -2.38 0.75
CA ASN A 287 -43.67 -3.24 -0.34
C ASN A 287 -43.10 -4.68 -0.36
N GLY A 288 -42.96 -5.32 0.81
CA GLY A 288 -42.51 -6.72 0.89
C GLY A 288 -41.03 -6.97 0.59
N ALA A 289 -40.25 -5.92 0.29
CA ALA A 289 -38.81 -6.01 0.06
C ALA A 289 -38.02 -5.34 1.20
N VAL A 290 -36.98 -6.02 1.68
CA VAL A 290 -36.00 -5.44 2.61
C VAL A 290 -35.07 -4.55 1.79
N VAL A 291 -35.17 -3.22 1.94
CA VAL A 291 -34.27 -2.28 1.27
C VAL A 291 -32.88 -2.39 1.90
N ALA A 292 -31.88 -2.81 1.13
CA ALA A 292 -30.50 -2.85 1.57
C ALA A 292 -30.00 -1.43 1.92
N ARG A 293 -29.54 -1.23 3.16
CA ARG A 293 -28.99 0.05 3.60
C ARG A 293 -27.58 0.25 3.06
N LYS A 294 -27.35 1.37 2.36
CA LYS A 294 -26.02 1.72 1.83
C LYS A 294 -25.03 2.21 2.90
N THR A 295 -25.47 3.03 3.87
CA THR A 295 -24.56 3.69 4.84
C THR A 295 -24.18 2.82 6.05
N ARG A 296 -25.06 1.88 6.43
CA ARG A 296 -24.86 0.95 7.54
C ARG A 296 -25.47 -0.40 7.14
N PRO A 297 -24.77 -1.20 6.32
CA PRO A 297 -25.28 -2.49 5.88
C PRO A 297 -25.56 -3.38 7.10
N THR A 298 -26.77 -3.92 7.15
CA THR A 298 -27.27 -4.65 8.32
C THR A 298 -26.38 -5.85 8.68
N ASP A 299 -25.97 -6.62 7.67
CA ASP A 299 -25.12 -7.80 7.85
C ASP A 299 -23.76 -7.46 8.48
N ILE A 300 -23.14 -6.35 8.05
CA ILE A 300 -21.84 -5.89 8.58
C ILE A 300 -22.01 -5.48 10.05
N VAL A 301 -23.01 -4.64 10.35
CA VAL A 301 -23.27 -4.18 11.72
C VAL A 301 -23.47 -5.36 12.67
N ILE A 302 -24.31 -6.32 12.29
CA ILE A 302 -24.61 -7.49 13.12
C ILE A 302 -23.40 -8.39 13.29
N THR A 303 -22.62 -8.59 12.22
CA THR A 303 -21.37 -9.36 12.27
C THR A 303 -20.42 -8.76 13.30
N HIS A 304 -20.23 -7.44 13.31
CA HIS A 304 -19.38 -6.76 14.30
C HIS A 304 -19.96 -6.84 15.72
N CYS A 305 -21.27 -6.67 15.90
CA CYS A 305 -21.92 -6.79 17.21
C CYS A 305 -21.74 -8.20 17.80
N ILE A 306 -22.05 -9.25 17.03
CA ILE A 306 -21.93 -10.63 17.50
C ILE A 306 -20.45 -11.00 17.71
N ALA A 307 -19.54 -10.55 16.86
CA ALA A 307 -18.11 -10.78 17.05
C ALA A 307 -17.60 -10.19 18.38
N SER A 308 -18.05 -8.99 18.74
CA SER A 308 -17.71 -8.37 20.04
C SER A 308 -18.26 -9.19 21.22
N LEU A 309 -19.52 -9.63 21.16
CA LEU A 309 -20.12 -10.50 22.19
C LEU A 309 -19.37 -11.83 22.32
N ASN A 310 -18.99 -12.43 21.19
CA ASN A 310 -18.22 -13.67 21.16
C ASN A 310 -16.83 -13.50 21.76
N PHE A 311 -16.17 -12.37 21.49
CA PHE A 311 -14.88 -12.03 22.08
C PHE A 311 -14.97 -11.82 23.61
N SER A 312 -16.03 -11.16 24.09
CA SER A 312 -16.31 -11.04 25.53
C SER A 312 -16.56 -12.39 26.18
N LEU A 313 -17.28 -13.30 25.50
CA LEU A 313 -17.54 -14.66 26.01
C LEU A 313 -16.27 -15.51 26.05
N ASN A 314 -15.39 -15.35 25.06
CA ASN A 314 -14.13 -16.07 24.96
C ASN A 314 -13.10 -15.21 24.22
N ARG A 315 -12.03 -14.80 24.91
CA ARG A 315 -10.93 -13.99 24.36
C ARG A 315 -10.25 -14.64 23.14
N ARG A 316 -10.46 -15.93 22.88
CA ARG A 316 -9.96 -16.62 21.68
C ARG A 316 -10.83 -16.41 20.44
N ALA A 317 -12.07 -15.96 20.56
CA ALA A 317 -12.91 -15.58 19.41
C ALA A 317 -12.53 -14.17 18.93
N ASN A 318 -11.28 -14.00 18.51
CA ASN A 318 -10.61 -12.72 18.38
C ASN A 318 -10.33 -12.28 16.95
N TRP A 319 -10.83 -12.98 15.93
CA TRP A 319 -10.45 -12.69 14.54
C TRP A 319 -10.74 -11.25 14.11
N LEU A 320 -12.01 -10.85 14.14
CA LEU A 320 -12.41 -9.48 13.81
C LEU A 320 -11.91 -8.43 14.84
N PRO A 321 -11.92 -8.71 16.17
CA PRO A 321 -11.28 -7.87 17.16
C PRO A 321 -9.81 -7.54 16.88
N VAL A 322 -8.98 -8.54 16.56
CA VAL A 322 -7.56 -8.35 16.24
C VAL A 322 -7.39 -7.57 14.94
N ALA A 323 -8.18 -7.88 13.91
CA ALA A 323 -8.15 -7.13 12.65
C ALA A 323 -8.42 -5.63 12.90
N ARG A 324 -9.37 -5.31 13.78
CA ARG A 324 -9.65 -3.94 14.20
C ARG A 324 -8.49 -3.31 14.97
N GLY A 325 -7.88 -4.05 15.91
CA GLY A 325 -6.69 -3.58 16.65
C GLY A 325 -5.51 -3.27 15.74
N ILE A 326 -5.23 -4.13 14.75
CA ILE A 326 -4.18 -3.89 13.74
C ILE A 326 -4.53 -2.68 12.86
N LEU A 327 -5.81 -2.47 12.53
CA LEU A 327 -6.24 -1.29 11.77
C LEU A 327 -5.97 0.01 12.54
N TYR A 328 -6.29 0.04 13.84
CA TYR A 328 -5.98 1.19 14.70
C TYR A 328 -4.46 1.41 14.78
N PHE A 329 -3.69 0.34 14.92
CA PHE A 329 -2.23 0.43 14.98
C PHE A 329 -1.65 0.99 13.68
N ALA A 330 -2.14 0.51 12.53
CA ALA A 330 -1.70 1.00 11.23
C ALA A 330 -1.99 2.49 11.02
N HIS A 331 -3.09 3.01 11.58
CA HIS A 331 -3.43 4.44 11.56
C HIS A 331 -2.77 5.24 12.70
N SER A 332 -1.89 4.61 13.48
CA SER A 332 -1.21 5.25 14.62
C SER A 332 -2.21 5.89 15.59
N ALA A 333 -3.31 5.19 15.87
CA ALA A 333 -4.31 5.64 16.81
C ALA A 333 -3.74 5.68 18.25
N PRO A 334 -4.17 6.64 19.09
CA PRO A 334 -3.70 6.73 20.48
C PRO A 334 -4.06 5.49 21.30
N VAL A 335 -3.17 5.09 22.22
CA VAL A 335 -3.35 4.00 23.18
C VAL A 335 -4.62 4.16 24.01
N ASP A 336 -5.05 5.39 24.31
CA ASP A 336 -6.35 5.66 24.96
C ASP A 336 -7.53 5.05 24.20
N LEU A 337 -7.53 5.13 22.86
CA LEU A 337 -8.55 4.51 22.03
C LEU A 337 -8.44 2.98 22.08
N PHE A 338 -7.23 2.43 22.20
CA PHE A 338 -7.04 1.01 22.44
C PHE A 338 -7.64 0.57 23.78
N SER A 339 -7.33 1.31 24.85
CA SER A 339 -7.82 1.04 26.20
C SER A 339 -9.35 1.10 26.26
N TYR A 340 -9.96 2.13 25.69
CA TYR A 340 -11.41 2.29 25.64
C TYR A 340 -12.11 1.16 24.86
N GLU A 341 -11.71 0.93 23.62
CA GLU A 341 -12.35 -0.06 22.74
C GLU A 341 -12.08 -1.51 23.22
N SER A 342 -10.92 -1.76 23.82
CA SER A 342 -10.63 -3.03 24.51
C SER A 342 -11.59 -3.27 25.66
N ARG A 343 -11.87 -2.24 26.47
CA ARG A 343 -12.79 -2.33 27.62
C ARG A 343 -14.22 -2.66 27.21
N ILE A 344 -14.68 -2.15 26.05
CA ILE A 344 -16.01 -2.47 25.51
C ILE A 344 -16.03 -3.74 24.65
N GLY A 345 -14.91 -4.47 24.56
CA GLY A 345 -14.84 -5.79 23.93
C GLY A 345 -14.88 -5.77 22.41
N THR A 346 -14.47 -4.68 21.77
CA THR A 346 -14.47 -4.57 20.31
C THR A 346 -13.12 -4.90 19.69
N MET A 347 -12.04 -4.84 20.47
CA MET A 347 -10.69 -5.26 20.09
C MET A 347 -9.87 -5.73 21.31
N PRO A 348 -8.68 -6.33 21.13
CA PRO A 348 -7.74 -6.59 22.22
C PRO A 348 -7.05 -5.32 22.73
N ALA A 349 -6.41 -5.41 23.90
CA ALA A 349 -5.54 -4.36 24.43
C ALA A 349 -4.32 -4.11 23.53
N TYR A 350 -3.75 -2.90 23.61
CA TYR A 350 -2.58 -2.49 22.83
C TYR A 350 -1.41 -3.49 22.97
N SER A 351 -1.07 -3.91 24.21
CA SER A 351 -0.02 -4.90 24.47
C SER A 351 -0.24 -6.24 23.76
N THR A 352 -1.49 -6.64 23.56
CA THR A 352 -1.84 -7.84 22.79
C THR A 352 -1.64 -7.62 21.30
N VAL A 353 -2.04 -6.47 20.76
CA VAL A 353 -1.81 -6.10 19.35
C VAL A 353 -0.31 -6.01 19.06
N TYR A 354 0.45 -5.34 19.93
CA TYR A 354 1.90 -5.26 19.87
C TYR A 354 2.53 -6.66 19.78
N ARG A 355 2.16 -7.57 20.68
CA ARG A 355 2.71 -8.93 20.70
C ARG A 355 2.39 -9.69 19.41
N ILE A 356 1.17 -9.57 18.86
CA ILE A 356 0.86 -10.27 17.60
C ILE A 356 1.65 -9.67 16.45
N LEU A 357 1.85 -8.35 16.39
CA LEU A 357 2.66 -7.70 15.35
C LEU A 357 4.13 -8.09 15.46
N ARG A 358 4.67 -8.23 16.67
CA ARG A 358 6.01 -8.78 16.89
C ARG A 358 6.13 -10.21 16.36
N ASP A 359 5.18 -11.08 16.73
CA ASP A 359 5.18 -12.47 16.27
C ASP A 359 4.97 -12.57 14.74
N LEU A 360 4.19 -11.65 14.15
CA LEU A 360 4.03 -11.47 12.71
C LEU A 360 5.36 -11.10 12.03
N GLY A 361 6.08 -10.11 12.59
CA GLY A 361 7.38 -9.71 12.06
C GLY A 361 8.39 -10.85 12.10
N LEU A 362 8.43 -11.63 13.18
CA LEU A 362 9.27 -12.83 13.27
C LEU A 362 8.85 -13.93 12.29
N SER A 363 7.55 -14.10 12.03
CA SER A 363 7.05 -15.03 11.03
C SER A 363 7.49 -14.63 9.61
N GLU A 364 7.37 -13.34 9.26
CA GLU A 364 7.82 -12.81 7.96
C GLU A 364 9.35 -12.90 7.81
N ALA A 365 10.11 -12.74 8.91
CA ALA A 365 11.54 -12.98 8.93
C ALA A 365 11.90 -14.41 8.48
N LEU A 366 11.22 -15.41 9.03
CA LEU A 366 11.44 -16.82 8.70
C LEU A 366 11.04 -17.12 7.25
N VAL A 367 9.94 -16.54 6.76
CA VAL A 367 9.52 -16.67 5.35
C VAL A 367 10.59 -16.10 4.41
N THR A 368 11.14 -14.94 4.75
CA THR A 368 12.21 -14.28 3.98
C THR A 368 13.49 -15.12 3.96
N GLU A 369 13.90 -15.62 5.13
CA GLU A 369 15.08 -16.48 5.28
C GLU A 369 14.94 -17.77 4.48
N MET A 370 13.76 -18.41 4.53
CA MET A 370 13.46 -19.61 3.74
C MET A 370 13.48 -19.33 2.24
N ALA A 371 12.93 -18.19 1.81
CA ALA A 371 12.94 -17.79 0.40
C ALA A 371 14.37 -17.53 -0.10
N GLY A 372 15.22 -16.87 0.70
CA GLY A 372 16.59 -16.60 0.31
C GLY A 372 17.50 -17.84 0.30
N LYS A 373 17.19 -18.87 1.10
CA LYS A 373 17.92 -20.15 1.13
C LYS A 373 17.53 -21.10 0.00
N ASP A 374 16.40 -20.88 -0.68
CA ASP A 374 15.95 -21.75 -1.76
C ASP A 374 16.74 -21.45 -3.06
N PRO A 375 17.51 -22.42 -3.59
CA PRO A 375 18.32 -22.22 -4.80
C PRO A 375 17.49 -21.96 -6.06
N MET A 376 16.22 -22.40 -6.10
CA MET A 376 15.31 -22.17 -7.23
C MET A 376 14.57 -20.83 -7.11
N GLN A 377 14.60 -20.22 -5.93
CA GLN A 377 13.94 -18.96 -5.64
C GLN A 377 14.85 -17.79 -5.96
N TRP A 378 14.30 -16.79 -6.65
CA TRP A 378 15.00 -15.54 -6.98
C TRP A 378 14.62 -14.42 -6.02
N GLY A 379 15.59 -13.55 -5.73
CA GLY A 379 15.29 -12.32 -5.02
C GLY A 379 16.36 -11.25 -5.17
N LYS A 380 15.98 -10.04 -4.79
CA LYS A 380 16.80 -8.83 -4.82
C LYS A 380 16.71 -8.14 -3.47
N PHE A 381 17.85 -7.64 -3.00
CA PHE A 381 17.91 -6.72 -1.87
C PHE A 381 17.96 -5.29 -2.39
N PHE A 382 17.37 -4.38 -1.66
CA PHE A 382 17.59 -2.96 -1.88
C PHE A 382 17.47 -2.26 -0.54
N ILE A 383 18.32 -1.26 -0.35
CA ILE A 383 18.48 -0.55 0.91
C ILE A 383 18.51 0.93 0.64
N ASP A 384 18.24 1.69 1.69
CA ASP A 384 18.35 3.13 1.67
C ASP A 384 18.58 3.64 3.10
N ASN A 385 19.12 4.85 3.19
CA ASN A 385 19.29 5.55 4.46
C ASN A 385 17.92 5.97 5.00
N VAL A 386 17.81 5.94 6.31
CA VAL A 386 16.66 6.48 7.03
C VAL A 386 17.15 7.38 8.14
N GLN A 387 16.47 8.50 8.33
CA GLN A 387 16.88 9.47 9.32
C GLN A 387 15.70 10.09 10.06
N ASN A 388 15.90 10.34 11.34
CA ASN A 388 14.91 11.00 12.17
C ASN A 388 15.56 12.07 13.03
N PHE A 389 15.01 13.29 12.97
CA PHE A 389 15.49 14.40 13.79
C PHE A 389 14.71 14.42 15.11
N LEU A 390 15.30 13.85 16.16
CA LEU A 390 14.71 13.85 17.49
C LEU A 390 14.73 15.26 18.07
N ARG A 391 13.60 15.95 18.00
CA ARG A 391 13.41 17.27 18.62
C ARG A 391 13.13 17.13 20.11
N GLN A 392 14.03 17.63 20.94
CA GLN A 392 13.82 17.73 22.38
C GLN A 392 12.85 18.88 22.68
N ARG A 393 11.62 18.55 23.09
CA ARG A 393 10.60 19.56 23.43
C ARG A 393 10.91 20.31 24.72
N ASP A 394 11.60 19.67 25.66
CA ASP A 394 12.07 20.29 26.91
C ASP A 394 13.60 20.34 26.93
N MET A 395 14.16 21.45 26.45
CA MET A 395 15.61 21.68 26.43
C MET A 395 16.15 21.75 27.86
N ARG A 396 17.09 20.85 28.17
CA ARG A 396 17.80 20.73 29.45
C ARG A 396 19.27 20.43 29.17
N ALA A 397 20.14 20.66 30.13
CA ALA A 397 21.54 20.26 30.01
C ALA A 397 21.62 18.74 29.72
N GLY A 398 22.24 18.37 28.59
CA GLY A 398 22.33 16.98 28.12
C GLY A 398 21.14 16.47 27.29
N ARG A 399 20.07 17.27 27.12
CA ARG A 399 18.96 16.97 26.20
C ARG A 399 19.05 17.91 25.00
N GLU A 400 19.76 17.46 23.99
CA GLU A 400 19.95 18.16 22.73
C GLU A 400 19.20 17.46 21.61
N ASN A 401 18.86 18.22 20.57
CA ASN A 401 18.32 17.61 19.36
C ASN A 401 19.36 16.66 18.77
N LYS A 402 18.95 15.44 18.45
CA LYS A 402 19.83 14.41 17.91
C LYS A 402 19.27 13.92 16.58
N MET A 403 20.10 13.91 15.55
CA MET A 403 19.80 13.18 14.32
C MET A 403 20.10 11.70 14.55
N THR A 404 19.08 10.87 14.42
CA THR A 404 19.20 9.42 14.43
C THR A 404 19.31 8.95 13.00
N ILE A 405 20.38 8.22 12.68
CA ILE A 405 20.65 7.66 11.34
C ILE A 405 20.51 6.14 11.42
N GLY A 406 20.05 5.52 10.35
CA GLY A 406 20.08 4.07 10.18
C GLY A 406 19.92 3.67 8.72
N LEU A 407 19.87 2.37 8.50
CA LEU A 407 19.58 1.77 7.20
C LEU A 407 18.31 0.94 7.28
N ALA A 408 17.45 1.12 6.28
CA ALA A 408 16.30 0.27 6.03
C ALA A 408 16.54 -0.55 4.77
N GLY A 409 15.97 -1.76 4.73
CA GLY A 409 16.14 -2.66 3.59
C GLY A 409 14.90 -3.45 3.30
N THR A 410 14.80 -3.93 2.08
CA THR A 410 13.68 -4.75 1.63
C THR A 410 14.19 -5.87 0.71
N TYR A 411 13.60 -7.05 0.85
CA TYR A 411 13.83 -8.20 -0.03
C TYR A 411 12.61 -8.43 -0.94
N ILE A 412 12.81 -8.35 -2.25
CA ILE A 412 11.77 -8.74 -3.24
C ILE A 412 11.99 -10.20 -3.62
N GLN A 413 10.92 -10.97 -3.54
CA GLN A 413 10.86 -12.36 -3.98
C GLN A 413 10.11 -12.44 -5.33
N TYR A 414 10.77 -12.98 -6.35
CA TYR A 414 10.17 -13.18 -7.68
C TYR A 414 9.54 -14.57 -7.81
N PRO A 415 8.45 -14.79 -8.57
CA PRO A 415 7.87 -16.12 -8.70
C PRO A 415 8.90 -17.18 -9.18
N PRO A 416 8.84 -18.44 -8.68
CA PRO A 416 9.68 -19.51 -9.22
C PRO A 416 9.48 -19.67 -10.73
N GLY A 417 10.57 -19.86 -11.47
CA GLY A 417 10.53 -19.97 -12.94
C GLY A 417 10.39 -18.64 -13.68
N THR A 418 10.42 -17.48 -12.99
CA THR A 418 10.51 -16.17 -13.66
C THR A 418 11.80 -16.05 -14.49
N PHE A 419 12.89 -16.61 -13.97
CA PHE A 419 14.21 -16.64 -14.60
C PHE A 419 14.82 -18.02 -14.49
N ASP A 420 15.72 -18.35 -15.40
CA ASP A 420 16.58 -19.53 -15.29
C ASP A 420 17.61 -19.29 -14.17
N PRO A 421 17.62 -20.07 -13.07
CA PRO A 421 18.60 -19.92 -11.98
C PRO A 421 20.06 -19.94 -12.44
N ALA A 422 20.37 -20.58 -13.57
CA ALA A 422 21.71 -20.57 -14.15
C ALA A 422 22.16 -19.17 -14.62
N ALA A 423 21.24 -18.20 -14.76
CA ALA A 423 21.57 -16.85 -15.17
C ALA A 423 22.40 -16.07 -14.14
N LEU A 424 22.33 -16.40 -12.83
CA LEU A 424 23.11 -15.75 -11.75
C LEU A 424 24.44 -16.46 -11.46
N ASP A 425 24.97 -17.21 -12.42
CA ASP A 425 26.21 -17.95 -12.23
C ASP A 425 27.40 -16.99 -11.97
N LEU A 426 27.89 -17.03 -10.72
CA LEU A 426 29.05 -16.26 -10.29
C LEU A 426 30.32 -16.67 -11.06
N THR A 427 30.44 -17.94 -11.46
CA THR A 427 31.60 -18.42 -12.20
C THR A 427 31.62 -17.91 -13.64
N ASP A 428 30.48 -17.86 -14.33
CA ASP A 428 30.38 -17.22 -15.67
C ASP A 428 30.75 -15.73 -15.57
N ARG A 429 30.26 -15.04 -14.54
CA ARG A 429 30.59 -13.63 -14.27
C ARG A 429 32.09 -13.44 -14.09
N GLN A 430 32.74 -14.23 -13.24
CA GLN A 430 34.17 -14.12 -12.99
C GLN A 430 34.99 -14.41 -14.25
N ALA A 431 34.60 -15.44 -15.03
CA ALA A 431 35.26 -15.78 -16.28
C ALA A 431 35.21 -14.63 -17.32
N ARG A 432 34.12 -13.86 -17.35
CA ARG A 432 34.01 -12.66 -18.21
C ARG A 432 34.88 -11.52 -17.71
N ILE A 433 34.90 -11.27 -16.40
CA ILE A 433 35.78 -10.28 -15.79
C ILE A 433 37.25 -10.60 -16.11
N SER A 434 37.65 -11.88 -16.04
CA SER A 434 39.02 -12.33 -16.39
C SER A 434 39.43 -12.06 -17.84
N LYS A 435 38.48 -11.93 -18.79
CA LYS A 435 38.80 -11.53 -20.17
C LYS A 435 39.28 -10.09 -20.27
N ASN A 436 38.98 -9.27 -19.26
CA ASN A 436 39.38 -7.88 -19.13
C ASN A 436 39.04 -7.03 -20.39
N GLU A 437 37.87 -7.27 -20.97
CA GLU A 437 37.39 -6.51 -22.13
C GLU A 437 37.05 -5.05 -21.77
N ARG A 438 36.76 -4.79 -20.49
CA ARG A 438 36.62 -3.45 -19.90
C ARG A 438 37.81 -2.54 -20.22
N ALA A 439 39.04 -3.05 -20.18
CA ALA A 439 40.23 -2.26 -20.51
C ALA A 439 40.25 -1.74 -21.96
N LYS A 440 39.40 -2.28 -22.84
CA LYS A 440 39.33 -1.97 -24.28
C LYS A 440 38.11 -1.14 -24.65
N VAL A 441 37.38 -0.60 -23.67
CA VAL A 441 36.22 0.27 -23.91
C VAL A 441 36.62 1.60 -24.54
N THR A 442 35.74 2.13 -25.41
CA THR A 442 35.95 3.42 -26.08
C THR A 442 34.61 4.15 -26.22
N PRO A 443 34.59 5.49 -26.32
CA PRO A 443 33.32 6.21 -26.48
C PRO A 443 32.54 5.79 -27.73
N ALA A 444 33.23 5.48 -28.82
CA ALA A 444 32.62 4.95 -30.05
C ALA A 444 31.87 3.62 -29.80
N LYS A 445 32.48 2.67 -29.08
CA LYS A 445 31.81 1.42 -28.71
C LYS A 445 30.52 1.64 -27.92
N PHE A 446 30.49 2.63 -27.03
CA PHE A 446 29.29 2.95 -26.24
C PHE A 446 28.22 3.65 -27.08
N LEU A 447 28.65 4.48 -28.04
CA LEU A 447 27.75 5.08 -29.01
C LEU A 447 27.09 4.00 -29.88
N ASP A 448 27.88 3.00 -30.33
CA ASP A 448 27.39 1.87 -31.12
C ASP A 448 26.41 0.95 -30.36
N LEU A 449 26.37 1.01 -29.02
CA LEU A 449 25.40 0.26 -28.20
C LEU A 449 24.00 0.89 -28.20
N ILE A 450 23.87 2.15 -28.62
CA ILE A 450 22.58 2.85 -28.67
C ILE A 450 21.80 2.36 -29.90
N ASN A 451 20.60 1.82 -29.67
CA ASN A 451 19.71 1.44 -30.76
C ASN A 451 18.98 2.68 -31.33
N HIS A 452 19.62 3.37 -32.28
CA HIS A 452 19.07 4.58 -32.89
C HIS A 452 17.75 4.36 -33.65
N GLU A 453 17.58 3.22 -34.33
CA GLU A 453 16.33 2.88 -35.04
C GLU A 453 15.16 2.71 -34.06
N HIS A 454 15.44 2.12 -32.90
CA HIS A 454 14.47 1.98 -31.84
C HIS A 454 14.09 3.34 -31.22
N LEU A 455 15.06 4.22 -30.97
CA LEU A 455 14.80 5.58 -30.49
C LEU A 455 13.96 6.39 -31.49
N GLU A 456 14.18 6.22 -32.79
CA GLU A 456 13.34 6.84 -33.83
C GLU A 456 11.91 6.29 -33.80
N THR A 457 11.76 4.98 -33.61
CA THR A 457 10.44 4.33 -33.46
C THR A 457 9.68 4.90 -32.28
N ILE A 458 10.32 4.96 -31.10
CA ILE A 458 9.73 5.55 -29.88
C ILE A 458 9.37 7.01 -30.10
N GLY A 459 10.30 7.79 -30.66
CA GLY A 459 10.10 9.21 -30.92
C GLY A 459 8.88 9.45 -31.81
N CYS A 460 8.76 8.68 -32.90
CA CYS A 460 7.59 8.73 -33.79
C CYS A 460 6.29 8.42 -33.03
N ILE A 461 6.26 7.39 -32.18
CA ILE A 461 5.08 7.03 -31.39
C ILE A 461 4.71 8.18 -30.44
N GLN A 462 5.68 8.81 -29.76
CA GLN A 462 5.43 9.95 -28.89
C GLN A 462 4.86 11.17 -29.64
N TRP A 463 5.29 11.42 -30.88
CA TRP A 463 4.72 12.47 -31.74
C TRP A 463 3.25 12.20 -32.09
N LEU A 464 2.88 10.94 -32.30
CA LEU A 464 1.49 10.51 -32.54
C LEU A 464 0.64 10.56 -31.26
N GLU A 465 1.22 10.13 -30.14
CA GLU A 465 0.61 10.17 -28.81
C GLU A 465 0.23 11.59 -28.41
N CYS A 466 1.18 12.53 -28.55
CA CYS A 466 0.96 13.94 -28.28
C CYS A 466 -0.20 14.50 -29.12
N LEU A 467 -0.17 14.28 -30.43
CA LEU A 467 -1.23 14.76 -31.33
C LEU A 467 -2.60 14.16 -30.96
N SER A 468 -2.66 12.86 -30.75
CA SER A 468 -3.90 12.13 -30.49
C SER A 468 -4.47 12.41 -29.09
N THR A 469 -3.63 12.84 -28.15
CA THR A 469 -4.05 13.20 -26.78
C THR A 469 -4.72 14.57 -26.73
N TYR A 470 -4.18 15.54 -27.48
CA TYR A 470 -4.67 16.93 -27.43
C TYR A 470 -5.76 17.24 -28.46
N VAL A 471 -5.87 16.47 -29.55
CA VAL A 471 -6.86 16.68 -30.61
C VAL A 471 -8.03 15.68 -30.44
N PRO A 472 -9.19 16.12 -29.93
CA PRO A 472 -10.33 15.23 -29.63
C PRO A 472 -10.84 14.43 -30.84
N GLU A 473 -10.66 14.97 -32.04
CA GLU A 473 -11.03 14.30 -33.28
C GLU A 473 -10.18 13.05 -33.57
N LEU A 474 -9.02 12.92 -32.92
CA LEU A 474 -8.05 11.84 -33.10
C LEU A 474 -7.98 10.87 -31.90
N ASP A 475 -8.77 11.07 -30.84
CA ASP A 475 -8.77 10.22 -29.62
C ASP A 475 -8.90 8.71 -29.93
N HIS A 476 -9.61 8.37 -31.00
CA HIS A 476 -9.81 6.99 -31.43
C HIS A 476 -8.51 6.28 -31.89
N TYR A 477 -7.42 7.02 -32.11
CA TYR A 477 -6.09 6.47 -32.41
C TYR A 477 -5.28 6.13 -31.15
N LEU A 478 -5.64 6.63 -29.96
CA LEU A 478 -4.91 6.34 -28.72
C LEU A 478 -4.77 4.83 -28.42
N PRO A 479 -5.80 3.97 -28.62
CA PRO A 479 -5.62 2.52 -28.47
C PRO A 479 -4.60 1.92 -29.46
N HIS A 480 -4.50 2.47 -30.67
CA HIS A 480 -3.49 2.05 -31.66
C HIS A 480 -2.09 2.48 -31.20
N VAL A 481 -1.94 3.72 -30.74
CA VAL A 481 -0.66 4.22 -30.18
C VAL A 481 -0.19 3.34 -29.01
N ALA A 482 -1.08 3.04 -28.06
CA ALA A 482 -0.77 2.12 -26.96
C ALA A 482 -0.33 0.74 -27.47
N MET A 483 -1.01 0.19 -28.48
CA MET A 483 -0.62 -1.07 -29.11
C MET A 483 0.78 -1.02 -29.74
N LEU A 484 1.21 0.12 -30.30
CA LEU A 484 2.57 0.26 -30.88
C LEU A 484 3.66 0.21 -29.81
N TYR A 485 3.43 0.82 -28.63
CA TYR A 485 4.35 0.67 -27.50
C TYR A 485 4.44 -0.78 -27.03
N GLU A 486 3.32 -1.49 -27.05
CA GLU A 486 3.21 -2.87 -26.59
C GLU A 486 3.75 -3.91 -27.57
N SER A 487 3.96 -3.53 -28.83
CA SER A 487 4.39 -4.42 -29.92
C SER A 487 5.67 -3.94 -30.59
N ARG A 488 5.61 -2.90 -31.43
CA ARG A 488 6.74 -2.45 -32.26
C ARG A 488 7.88 -1.86 -31.43
N ALA A 489 7.57 -1.13 -30.37
CA ALA A 489 8.58 -0.60 -29.46
C ALA A 489 8.88 -1.54 -28.27
N ALA A 490 8.21 -2.68 -28.15
CA ALA A 490 8.46 -3.57 -27.02
C ALA A 490 9.84 -4.22 -27.15
N ILE A 491 10.66 -4.14 -26.09
CA ILE A 491 11.96 -4.83 -26.04
C ILE A 491 11.92 -5.92 -24.98
N HIS A 492 11.65 -5.56 -23.73
CA HIS A 492 11.64 -6.50 -22.62
C HIS A 492 10.56 -6.12 -21.61
N ARG A 493 9.34 -6.58 -21.90
CA ARG A 493 8.17 -6.35 -21.06
C ARG A 493 8.08 -7.34 -19.91
N LEU A 494 7.87 -6.82 -18.72
CA LEU A 494 7.53 -7.57 -17.53
C LEU A 494 6.04 -7.89 -17.50
N LYS A 495 5.68 -9.00 -16.86
CA LYS A 495 4.28 -9.35 -16.63
C LYS A 495 3.74 -8.54 -15.45
N PRO A 496 2.53 -7.96 -15.56
CA PRO A 496 1.91 -7.21 -14.46
C PRO A 496 1.39 -8.17 -13.39
N GLU A 497 2.30 -8.79 -12.65
CA GLU A 497 2.01 -9.69 -11.54
C GLU A 497 2.38 -9.01 -10.21
N PRO A 498 1.62 -9.22 -9.12
CA PRO A 498 1.95 -8.63 -7.83
C PRO A 498 3.30 -9.14 -7.32
N SER A 499 4.24 -8.22 -7.09
CA SER A 499 5.54 -8.54 -6.50
C SER A 499 5.37 -8.97 -5.04
N LYS A 500 6.08 -10.03 -4.62
CA LYS A 500 6.15 -10.41 -3.20
C LYS A 500 7.28 -9.64 -2.54
N ILE A 501 6.94 -8.83 -1.54
CA ILE A 501 7.87 -7.89 -0.92
C ILE A 501 7.93 -8.15 0.57
N HIS A 502 9.15 -8.22 1.06
CA HIS A 502 9.50 -8.53 2.44
C HIS A 502 10.40 -7.42 3.00
N PRO A 503 9.83 -6.36 3.60
CA PRO A 503 10.61 -5.40 4.36
C PRO A 503 11.47 -6.11 5.42
N LEU A 504 12.75 -5.76 5.47
CA LEU A 504 13.72 -6.33 6.41
C LEU A 504 13.75 -5.50 7.68
N SER A 505 14.34 -6.03 8.75
CA SER A 505 14.64 -5.23 9.93
C SER A 505 15.67 -4.16 9.60
N THR A 506 15.44 -2.96 10.11
CA THR A 506 16.40 -1.85 10.12
C THR A 506 17.62 -2.14 10.98
N ASN A 507 18.69 -1.37 10.78
CA ASN A 507 19.83 -1.29 11.68
C ASN A 507 20.26 0.17 11.88
N GLY A 508 20.85 0.51 13.02
CA GLY A 508 21.33 1.86 13.36
C GLY A 508 22.74 2.16 12.85
N ARG A 509 23.11 1.63 11.68
CA ARG A 509 24.44 1.83 11.07
C ARG A 509 24.43 3.04 10.15
N ASP A 510 25.56 3.72 10.06
CA ASP A 510 25.77 4.84 9.15
C ASP A 510 26.40 4.37 7.83
N GLU A 511 25.75 4.66 6.70
CA GLU A 511 26.26 4.38 5.36
C GLU A 511 27.57 5.10 5.06
N ASN A 512 27.78 6.28 5.64
CA ASN A 512 28.98 7.09 5.41
C ASN A 512 30.24 6.45 6.01
N ILE A 513 30.06 5.59 7.02
CA ILE A 513 31.14 4.88 7.70
C ILE A 513 31.29 3.49 7.06
N THR A 514 32.33 3.31 6.24
CA THR A 514 32.59 2.08 5.46
C THR A 514 32.48 0.78 6.27
N ALA A 515 33.01 0.75 7.51
CA ALA A 515 32.95 -0.44 8.37
C ALA A 515 31.53 -0.75 8.86
N GLU A 516 30.74 0.28 9.15
CA GLU A 516 29.35 0.14 9.57
C GLU A 516 28.46 -0.25 8.40
N PHE A 517 28.65 0.37 7.24
CA PHE A 517 27.97 0.00 6.01
C PHE A 517 28.22 -1.46 5.64
N TYR A 518 29.48 -1.92 5.69
CA TYR A 518 29.81 -3.34 5.48
C TYR A 518 29.07 -4.27 6.47
N ALA A 519 29.03 -3.91 7.75
CA ALA A 519 28.29 -4.66 8.75
C ALA A 519 26.79 -4.68 8.48
N ALA A 520 26.22 -3.58 7.98
CA ALA A 520 24.81 -3.49 7.59
C ALA A 520 24.48 -4.41 6.40
N ILE A 521 25.33 -4.43 5.37
CA ILE A 521 25.16 -5.34 4.21
C ILE A 521 25.16 -6.81 4.64
N LEU A 522 26.10 -7.20 5.51
CA LEU A 522 26.14 -8.56 6.05
C LEU A 522 24.91 -8.88 6.91
N ASP A 523 24.38 -7.91 7.67
CA ASP A 523 23.14 -8.12 8.41
C ASP A 523 21.95 -8.34 7.47
N PHE A 524 21.78 -7.54 6.42
CA PHE A 524 20.70 -7.75 5.45
C PHE A 524 20.81 -9.10 4.73
N PHE A 525 22.02 -9.52 4.34
CA PHE A 525 22.25 -10.86 3.79
C PHE A 525 21.87 -11.96 4.78
N ARG A 526 22.25 -11.82 6.06
CA ARG A 526 21.88 -12.75 7.13
C ARG A 526 20.36 -12.83 7.30
N GLN A 527 19.66 -11.71 7.22
CA GLN A 527 18.19 -11.67 7.27
C GLN A 527 17.54 -12.39 6.08
N GLY A 528 18.17 -12.36 4.90
CA GLY A 528 17.81 -13.20 3.74
C GLY A 528 18.40 -14.61 3.77
N GLY A 529 18.93 -15.06 4.91
CA GLY A 529 19.41 -16.42 5.11
C GLY A 529 20.79 -16.75 4.54
N GLN A 530 21.54 -15.75 4.08
CA GLN A 530 22.93 -15.94 3.64
C GLN A 530 23.88 -15.70 4.81
N THR A 531 24.60 -16.74 5.23
CA THR A 531 25.61 -16.64 6.30
C THR A 531 26.98 -17.08 5.79
N LYS A 532 28.04 -16.73 6.51
CA LYS A 532 29.43 -17.07 6.15
C LYS A 532 29.61 -18.57 5.85
N ASP A 533 28.95 -19.42 6.65
CA ASP A 533 29.07 -20.87 6.58
C ASP A 533 28.04 -21.52 5.65
N ASN A 534 27.00 -20.78 5.25
CA ASN A 534 25.92 -21.29 4.41
C ASN A 534 25.29 -20.16 3.58
N PHE A 535 25.78 -20.01 2.34
CA PHE A 535 25.23 -19.08 1.36
C PHE A 535 25.14 -19.76 -0.02
N LEU A 536 24.25 -19.25 -0.86
CA LEU A 536 24.13 -19.71 -2.25
C LEU A 536 25.24 -19.08 -3.09
N HIS A 537 26.05 -19.90 -3.76
CA HIS A 537 27.11 -19.46 -4.66
C HIS A 537 26.52 -18.99 -6.01
N ARG A 538 25.92 -17.79 -5.99
CA ARG A 538 25.31 -17.09 -7.12
C ARG A 538 25.35 -15.58 -6.89
N LEU A 539 25.11 -14.80 -7.93
CA LEU A 539 24.95 -13.35 -7.83
C LEU A 539 23.62 -12.98 -7.14
N TRP A 540 23.66 -11.97 -6.28
CA TRP A 540 22.53 -11.37 -5.58
C TRP A 540 22.42 -9.91 -5.99
N PRO A 541 21.38 -9.55 -6.77
CA PRO A 541 21.11 -8.15 -7.07
C PRO A 541 20.91 -7.37 -5.78
N PHE A 542 21.64 -6.27 -5.64
CA PHE A 542 21.64 -5.42 -4.45
C PHE A 542 21.64 -3.95 -4.86
N GLY A 543 20.55 -3.24 -4.58
CA GLY A 543 20.33 -1.87 -5.05
C GLY A 543 20.25 -0.83 -3.94
N GLY A 544 20.33 0.43 -4.35
CA GLY A 544 20.13 1.63 -3.53
C GLY A 544 20.28 2.88 -4.38
N ASP A 545 20.33 4.04 -3.73
CA ASP A 545 20.54 5.31 -4.42
C ASP A 545 21.96 5.40 -5.05
N GLY A 546 22.28 6.56 -5.64
CA GLY A 546 23.59 6.76 -6.26
C GLY A 546 24.77 6.64 -5.28
N LEU A 547 24.60 7.10 -4.03
CA LEU A 547 25.63 7.02 -3.01
C LEU A 547 25.81 5.58 -2.53
N THR A 548 24.71 4.87 -2.21
CA THR A 548 24.72 3.45 -1.88
C THR A 548 25.41 2.64 -2.97
N TYR A 549 25.05 2.86 -4.23
CA TYR A 549 25.67 2.17 -5.36
C TYR A 549 27.18 2.39 -5.41
N GLN A 550 27.64 3.64 -5.21
CA GLN A 550 29.07 3.95 -5.14
C GLN A 550 29.75 3.22 -3.98
N ARG A 551 29.16 3.24 -2.78
CA ARG A 551 29.72 2.61 -1.57
C ARG A 551 29.80 1.09 -1.72
N LEU A 552 28.82 0.46 -2.37
CA LEU A 552 28.84 -0.98 -2.68
C LEU A 552 30.04 -1.33 -3.58
N LEU A 553 30.28 -0.55 -4.63
CA LEU A 553 31.42 -0.75 -5.53
C LEU A 553 32.77 -0.55 -4.82
N GLU A 554 32.86 0.45 -3.94
CA GLU A 554 34.05 0.71 -3.12
C GLU A 554 34.33 -0.45 -2.15
N LEU A 555 33.30 -0.96 -1.48
CA LEU A 555 33.43 -2.13 -0.60
C LEU A 555 33.95 -3.35 -1.36
N GLN A 556 33.41 -3.66 -2.53
CA GLN A 556 33.90 -4.77 -3.36
C GLN A 556 35.38 -4.59 -3.73
N ARG A 557 35.81 -3.36 -4.04
CA ARG A 557 37.23 -3.07 -4.33
C ARG A 557 38.12 -3.26 -3.11
N TYR A 558 37.68 -2.88 -1.91
CA TYR A 558 38.46 -3.05 -0.68
C TYR A 558 38.52 -4.52 -0.24
N LEU A 559 37.44 -5.27 -0.41
CA LEU A 559 37.28 -6.62 0.11
C LEU A 559 37.70 -7.74 -0.86
N GLN A 560 38.12 -7.39 -2.08
CA GLN A 560 38.51 -8.34 -3.14
C GLN A 560 39.55 -9.40 -2.72
N TYR A 561 40.36 -9.15 -1.68
CA TYR A 561 41.40 -10.05 -1.22
C TYR A 561 40.90 -11.12 -0.24
N ASN A 562 39.65 -11.02 0.21
CA ASN A 562 39.04 -12.00 1.08
C ASN A 562 38.74 -13.29 0.29
N ASP A 563 39.05 -14.44 0.88
CA ASP A 563 38.90 -15.74 0.20
C ASP A 563 37.46 -16.27 0.25
N ASN A 564 36.59 -15.71 1.11
CA ASN A 564 35.17 -16.10 1.18
C ASN A 564 34.31 -15.19 0.28
N ASP A 565 33.50 -15.76 -0.60
CA ASP A 565 32.74 -14.99 -1.62
C ASP A 565 31.63 -14.11 -1.03
N LEU A 566 31.05 -14.49 0.13
CA LEU A 566 30.13 -13.62 0.86
C LEU A 566 30.87 -12.45 1.53
N LEU A 567 31.97 -12.72 2.23
CA LEU A 567 32.72 -11.67 2.95
C LEU A 567 33.49 -10.72 2.03
N SER A 568 33.87 -11.19 0.84
CA SER A 568 34.42 -10.33 -0.23
C SER A 568 33.34 -9.54 -0.97
N LEU A 569 32.05 -9.83 -0.71
CA LEU A 569 30.90 -9.35 -1.46
C LEU A 569 30.97 -9.68 -2.96
N ARG A 570 31.71 -10.71 -3.39
CA ARG A 570 31.72 -11.17 -4.80
C ARG A 570 30.35 -11.69 -5.24
N ILE A 571 29.58 -12.24 -4.30
CA ILE A 571 28.20 -12.67 -4.58
C ILE A 571 27.23 -11.49 -4.74
N LEU A 572 27.61 -10.27 -4.34
CA LEU A 572 26.75 -9.09 -4.45
C LEU A 572 26.89 -8.49 -5.85
N GLU A 573 25.78 -8.23 -6.53
CA GLU A 573 25.78 -7.50 -7.81
C GLU A 573 25.14 -6.12 -7.59
N PRO A 574 25.94 -5.04 -7.49
CA PRO A 574 25.42 -3.69 -7.27
C PRO A 574 24.49 -3.27 -8.42
N GLN A 575 23.34 -2.69 -8.10
CA GLN A 575 22.41 -2.13 -9.08
C GLN A 575 22.20 -0.64 -8.83
N LEU A 576 22.44 0.18 -9.85
CA LEU A 576 22.07 1.60 -9.85
C LEU A 576 20.56 1.72 -10.07
N GLU A 577 19.83 2.20 -9.07
CA GLU A 577 18.38 2.28 -9.14
C GLU A 577 17.88 3.45 -10.01
N TRP A 578 16.69 3.26 -10.57
CA TRP A 578 16.22 4.06 -11.70
C TRP A 578 15.46 5.32 -11.32
N TRP A 579 14.76 5.37 -10.18
CA TRP A 579 14.00 6.58 -9.85
C TRP A 579 14.94 7.75 -9.60
N HIS A 580 16.00 7.58 -8.79
CA HIS A 580 17.01 8.63 -8.58
C HIS A 580 17.79 8.97 -9.85
N THR A 581 18.07 7.99 -10.71
CA THR A 581 18.70 8.25 -12.01
C THR A 581 17.80 9.12 -12.91
N MET A 582 16.51 8.81 -12.97
CA MET A 582 15.53 9.59 -13.72
C MET A 582 15.31 10.98 -13.14
N TRP A 583 15.29 11.09 -11.81
CA TRP A 583 15.18 12.39 -11.14
C TRP A 583 16.40 13.26 -11.43
N THR A 584 17.60 12.69 -11.39
CA THR A 584 18.83 13.41 -11.74
C THR A 584 18.84 13.85 -13.22
N ASP A 585 18.29 13.05 -14.14
CA ASP A 585 18.13 13.49 -15.53
C ASP A 585 17.11 14.64 -15.66
N LEU A 586 16.03 14.62 -14.88
CA LEU A 586 15.08 15.73 -14.85
C LEU A 586 15.73 17.01 -14.30
N CYS A 587 16.51 16.92 -13.21
CA CYS A 587 17.32 18.05 -12.72
C CYS A 587 18.25 18.58 -13.80
N ARG A 588 18.95 17.69 -14.52
CA ARG A 588 19.79 18.07 -15.67
C ARG A 588 18.99 18.84 -16.73
N VAL A 589 17.81 18.35 -17.12
CA VAL A 589 16.95 19.05 -18.10
C VAL A 589 16.61 20.45 -17.61
N TYR A 590 16.33 20.63 -16.32
CA TYR A 590 16.10 21.94 -15.73
C TYR A 590 17.36 22.81 -15.75
N GLU A 591 18.48 22.34 -15.21
CA GLU A 591 19.75 23.09 -15.23
C GLU A 591 20.13 23.57 -16.64
N THR A 592 20.03 22.68 -17.62
CA THR A 592 20.44 22.96 -19.01
C THR A 592 19.46 23.90 -19.73
N HIS A 593 18.15 23.73 -19.52
CA HIS A 593 17.13 24.40 -20.34
C HIS A 593 16.35 25.52 -19.64
N TRP A 594 16.47 25.71 -18.33
CA TRP A 594 15.71 26.73 -17.58
C TRP A 594 15.96 28.15 -18.07
N GLY A 595 17.20 28.45 -18.46
CA GLY A 595 17.63 29.78 -18.87
C GLY A 595 17.90 30.73 -17.69
N LYS A 596 18.34 31.94 -17.99
CA LYS A 596 18.65 32.95 -16.96
C LYS A 596 17.37 33.45 -16.27
N PRO A 597 17.46 33.92 -15.02
CA PRO A 597 16.35 34.62 -14.37
C PRO A 597 15.85 35.77 -15.26
N LEU A 598 14.53 35.84 -15.47
CA LEU A 598 13.88 36.84 -16.33
C LEU A 598 14.33 36.81 -17.81
N SER A 599 14.88 35.69 -18.29
CA SER A 599 15.22 35.53 -19.71
C SER A 599 13.99 35.80 -20.59
N LYS A 600 14.21 36.53 -21.68
CA LYS A 600 13.22 36.81 -22.73
C LYS A 600 13.27 35.79 -23.86
N ASP A 601 14.16 34.80 -23.76
CA ASP A 601 14.33 33.77 -24.79
C ASP A 601 13.18 32.75 -24.71
N PRO A 602 12.30 32.70 -25.74
CA PRO A 602 11.15 31.80 -25.76
C PRO A 602 11.53 30.31 -25.85
N SER A 603 12.78 29.99 -26.17
CA SER A 603 13.27 28.61 -26.19
C SER A 603 13.61 28.06 -24.80
N THR A 604 13.66 28.89 -23.76
CA THR A 604 13.92 28.45 -22.38
C THR A 604 12.68 27.83 -21.72
N LEU A 605 12.92 26.85 -20.84
CA LEU A 605 11.88 26.25 -20.01
C LEU A 605 11.34 27.26 -19.00
N GLY A 606 12.20 28.07 -18.37
CA GLY A 606 11.79 29.09 -17.40
C GLY A 606 10.92 30.19 -18.01
N HIS A 607 11.16 30.59 -19.27
CA HIS A 607 10.27 31.53 -19.95
C HIS A 607 8.87 30.93 -20.18
N SER A 608 8.82 29.64 -20.57
CA SER A 608 7.54 28.93 -20.75
C SER A 608 6.79 28.80 -19.42
N SER A 609 7.50 28.44 -18.33
CA SER A 609 6.97 28.35 -16.96
C SER A 609 6.30 29.66 -16.51
N ARG A 610 7.02 30.79 -16.62
CA ARG A 610 6.52 32.10 -16.22
C ARG A 610 5.32 32.55 -17.05
N LYS A 611 5.30 32.22 -18.35
CA LYS A 611 4.18 32.56 -19.23
C LYS A 611 2.86 31.95 -18.78
N ILE A 612 2.90 30.77 -18.15
CA ILE A 612 1.74 30.06 -17.64
C ILE A 612 1.53 30.22 -16.12
N GLY A 613 2.31 31.11 -15.47
CA GLY A 613 2.13 31.43 -14.06
C GLY A 613 2.63 30.35 -13.08
N ARG A 614 3.56 29.49 -13.50
CA ARG A 614 4.23 28.52 -12.61
C ARG A 614 5.41 29.20 -11.91
N GLU A 615 5.60 28.89 -10.63
CA GLU A 615 6.72 29.42 -9.83
C GLU A 615 8.06 28.84 -10.28
N ASP A 616 9.11 29.62 -10.11
CA ASP A 616 10.47 29.16 -10.39
C ASP A 616 10.92 28.20 -9.26
N PRO A 617 11.55 27.04 -9.58
CA PRO A 617 12.13 26.17 -8.55
C PRO A 617 13.17 26.92 -7.73
N SER A 618 13.20 26.67 -6.43
CA SER A 618 14.21 27.23 -5.52
C SER A 618 15.63 26.75 -5.85
N ASN A 619 15.76 25.51 -6.32
CA ASN A 619 17.02 24.90 -6.73
C ASN A 619 16.84 24.11 -8.04
N LEU A 620 17.54 24.52 -9.10
CA LEU A 620 17.50 23.81 -10.39
C LEU A 620 18.24 22.47 -10.36
N LYS A 621 19.17 22.29 -9.42
CA LYS A 621 19.93 21.04 -9.26
C LYS A 621 19.15 19.93 -8.55
N LYS A 622 18.09 20.30 -7.82
CA LYS A 622 17.26 19.40 -7.02
C LYS A 622 15.82 19.89 -7.05
N VAL A 623 15.15 19.65 -8.18
CA VAL A 623 13.74 20.07 -8.39
C VAL A 623 12.77 19.06 -7.79
N ASP A 624 11.54 19.44 -7.44
CA ASP A 624 10.51 18.44 -7.08
C ASP A 624 10.16 17.60 -8.32
N TYR A 625 10.32 16.27 -8.22
CA TYR A 625 10.18 15.37 -9.36
C TYR A 625 8.80 15.48 -10.05
N TYR A 626 7.69 15.39 -9.32
CA TYR A 626 6.36 15.26 -9.94
C TYR A 626 5.86 16.57 -10.59
N PRO A 627 5.87 17.72 -9.91
CA PRO A 627 5.51 19.00 -10.53
C PRO A 627 6.44 19.37 -11.67
N SER A 628 7.74 19.02 -11.57
CA SER A 628 8.72 19.35 -12.58
C SER A 628 8.58 18.49 -13.84
N ALA A 629 8.32 17.18 -13.67
CA ALA A 629 8.02 16.30 -14.79
C ALA A 629 6.74 16.76 -15.51
N GLN A 630 5.69 17.13 -14.77
CA GLN A 630 4.45 17.67 -15.34
C GLN A 630 4.71 18.92 -16.21
N LEU A 631 5.50 19.89 -15.69
CA LEU A 631 5.82 21.11 -16.43
C LEU A 631 6.68 20.82 -17.67
N ALA A 632 7.75 20.04 -17.53
CA ALA A 632 8.64 19.71 -18.64
C ALA A 632 7.89 18.99 -19.78
N TYR A 633 7.05 18.00 -19.43
CA TYR A 633 6.28 17.23 -20.41
C TYR A 633 5.19 18.07 -21.07
N LEU A 634 4.50 18.95 -20.32
CA LEU A 634 3.55 19.92 -20.90
C LEU A 634 4.22 20.85 -21.92
N VAL A 635 5.39 21.40 -21.58
CA VAL A 635 6.14 22.29 -22.48
C VAL A 635 6.62 21.53 -23.72
N LEU A 636 7.07 20.28 -23.56
CA LEU A 636 7.41 19.39 -24.68
C LEU A 636 6.19 19.19 -25.61
N ASP A 637 5.04 18.83 -25.05
CA ASP A 637 3.82 18.60 -25.82
C ASP A 637 3.39 19.82 -26.61
N VAL A 638 3.39 21.01 -25.99
CA VAL A 638 2.96 22.22 -26.70
C VAL A 638 3.92 22.62 -27.82
N ARG A 639 5.23 22.39 -27.66
CA ARG A 639 6.21 22.59 -28.74
C ARG A 639 5.99 21.60 -29.89
N MET A 640 5.70 20.34 -29.58
CA MET A 640 5.36 19.33 -30.58
C MET A 640 4.08 19.73 -31.34
N LEU A 641 3.04 20.19 -30.65
CA LEU A 641 1.81 20.69 -31.29
C LEU A 641 2.06 21.90 -32.20
N ASP A 642 2.95 22.83 -31.81
CA ASP A 642 3.32 23.96 -32.66
C ASP A 642 4.07 23.51 -33.93
N CYS A 643 4.92 22.49 -33.83
CA CYS A 643 5.59 21.90 -34.99
C CYS A 643 4.60 21.18 -35.93
N TRP A 644 3.61 20.46 -35.39
CA TRP A 644 2.50 19.88 -36.17
C TRP A 644 1.74 20.96 -36.94
N ARG A 645 1.41 22.08 -36.26
CA ARG A 645 0.73 23.23 -36.85
C ARG A 645 1.51 23.80 -38.06
N LEU A 646 2.83 23.95 -37.92
CA LEU A 646 3.70 24.45 -38.99
C LEU A 646 3.77 23.50 -40.19
N LEU A 647 3.95 22.20 -39.95
CA LEU A 647 4.10 21.23 -41.03
C LEU A 647 2.79 21.00 -41.80
N LEU A 648 1.64 21.04 -41.10
CA LEU A 648 0.31 21.00 -41.71
C LEU A 648 -0.12 22.36 -42.30
N LYS A 649 0.72 23.39 -42.18
CA LYS A 649 0.49 24.75 -42.72
C LYS A 649 -0.85 25.35 -42.30
N THR A 650 -1.22 25.17 -41.03
CA THR A 650 -2.47 25.69 -40.45
C THR A 650 -2.20 26.76 -39.39
N PRO A 651 -3.04 27.80 -39.23
CA PRO A 651 -2.92 28.75 -38.12
C PRO A 651 -3.39 28.17 -36.78
N ASP A 652 -4.33 27.22 -36.80
CA ASP A 652 -4.87 26.57 -35.59
C ASP A 652 -5.05 25.07 -35.86
N LEU A 653 -4.34 24.26 -35.08
CA LEU A 653 -4.33 22.81 -35.23
C LEU A 653 -5.69 22.18 -34.88
N PHE A 654 -6.36 22.69 -33.86
CA PHE A 654 -7.64 22.15 -33.38
C PHE A 654 -8.77 22.48 -34.36
N VAL A 655 -8.76 23.70 -34.93
CA VAL A 655 -9.72 24.07 -35.98
C VAL A 655 -9.50 23.22 -37.24
N TYR A 656 -8.25 22.98 -37.62
CA TYR A 656 -7.91 22.14 -38.78
C TYR A 656 -8.52 20.73 -38.67
N PHE A 657 -8.35 20.04 -37.55
CA PHE A 657 -8.89 18.69 -37.40
C PHE A 657 -10.42 18.66 -37.21
N ARG A 658 -11.00 19.69 -36.61
CA ARG A 658 -12.47 19.86 -36.57
C ARG A 658 -13.06 20.00 -37.97
N ASP A 659 -12.41 20.79 -38.82
CA ASP A 659 -12.78 20.95 -40.23
C ASP A 659 -12.60 19.64 -41.00
N CYS A 660 -11.51 18.92 -40.76
CA CYS A 660 -11.27 17.61 -41.37
C CYS A 660 -12.37 16.61 -40.99
N LYS A 661 -12.77 16.56 -39.73
CA LYS A 661 -13.88 15.72 -39.26
C LYS A 661 -15.21 16.11 -39.89
N THR A 662 -15.50 17.40 -39.97
CA THR A 662 -16.74 17.92 -40.59
C THR A 662 -16.81 17.57 -42.08
N LYS A 663 -15.66 17.60 -42.77
CA LYS A 663 -15.53 17.23 -44.18
C LYS A 663 -15.32 15.74 -44.42
N ASN A 664 -15.22 14.93 -43.36
CA ASN A 664 -14.91 13.50 -43.39
C ASN A 664 -13.61 13.15 -44.14
N ILE A 665 -12.57 13.95 -43.91
CA ILE A 665 -11.22 13.83 -44.51
C ILE A 665 -10.13 13.72 -43.43
N ILE A 666 -10.44 13.14 -42.27
CA ILE A 666 -9.43 12.90 -41.23
C ILE A 666 -8.32 12.04 -41.84
N PRO A 667 -7.04 12.47 -41.76
CA PRO A 667 -5.93 11.68 -42.28
C PRO A 667 -5.91 10.28 -41.66
N PRO A 668 -5.64 9.23 -42.45
CA PRO A 668 -5.45 7.89 -41.93
C PRO A 668 -4.18 7.86 -41.04
N PHE A 669 -4.14 6.88 -40.13
CA PHE A 669 -3.06 6.75 -39.15
C PHE A 669 -1.67 6.68 -39.82
N GLU A 670 -1.55 5.96 -40.94
CA GLU A 670 -0.29 5.75 -41.66
C GLU A 670 0.27 7.04 -42.26
N ASP A 671 -0.60 7.99 -42.63
CA ASP A 671 -0.16 9.27 -43.15
C ASP A 671 0.31 10.19 -42.01
N LEU A 672 -0.39 10.17 -40.87
CA LEU A 672 0.09 10.85 -39.66
C LEU A 672 1.41 10.25 -39.18
N GLU A 673 1.60 8.93 -39.26
CA GLU A 673 2.83 8.26 -38.87
C GLU A 673 4.02 8.70 -39.73
N LYS A 674 3.86 8.82 -41.04
CA LYS A 674 4.92 9.37 -41.93
C LYS A 674 5.31 10.79 -41.51
N ILE A 675 4.32 11.62 -41.20
CA ILE A 675 4.55 13.00 -40.74
C ILE A 675 5.26 13.00 -39.39
N ALA A 676 4.86 12.14 -38.45
CA ALA A 676 5.48 12.01 -37.14
C ALA A 676 6.97 11.62 -37.24
N ARG A 677 7.35 10.72 -38.16
CA ARG A 677 8.77 10.40 -38.42
C ARG A 677 9.53 11.61 -38.96
N GLN A 678 8.93 12.36 -39.89
CA GLN A 678 9.52 13.60 -40.40
C GLN A 678 9.72 14.63 -39.28
N LEU A 679 8.74 14.81 -38.41
CA LEU A 679 8.81 15.73 -37.27
C LEU A 679 9.90 15.32 -36.29
N TYR A 680 10.00 14.05 -35.91
CA TYR A 680 11.06 13.54 -35.05
C TYR A 680 12.46 13.83 -35.64
N ALA A 681 12.66 13.47 -36.90
CA ALA A 681 13.92 13.69 -37.63
C ALA A 681 14.28 15.18 -37.80
N THR A 682 13.30 16.08 -37.64
CA THR A 682 13.44 17.52 -37.86
C THR A 682 13.63 18.29 -36.55
N TYR A 683 12.87 17.94 -35.51
CA TYR A 683 12.71 18.76 -34.30
C TYR A 683 13.07 18.07 -32.98
N SER A 684 13.41 16.78 -32.97
CA SER A 684 13.69 16.05 -31.71
C SER A 684 14.93 15.17 -31.75
N CYS A 685 15.89 15.49 -32.62
CA CYS A 685 17.15 14.74 -32.73
C CYS A 685 18.36 15.66 -32.89
N THR A 686 19.56 15.14 -32.56
CA THR A 686 20.82 15.88 -32.66
C THR A 686 21.10 16.39 -34.07
N ARG A 687 20.68 15.65 -35.11
CA ARG A 687 20.79 16.09 -36.51
C ARG A 687 19.97 17.35 -36.78
N GLY A 688 18.73 17.40 -36.29
CA GLY A 688 17.86 18.58 -36.42
C GLY A 688 18.47 19.82 -35.76
N MET A 689 19.04 19.65 -34.56
CA MET A 689 19.75 20.72 -33.86
C MET A 689 20.96 21.23 -34.67
N SER A 690 21.79 20.32 -35.18
CA SER A 690 22.95 20.66 -36.01
C SER A 690 22.55 21.41 -37.28
N HIS A 691 21.42 21.04 -37.91
CA HIS A 691 20.90 21.79 -39.05
C HIS A 691 20.44 23.21 -38.69
N ALA A 692 19.81 23.41 -37.54
CA ALA A 692 19.47 24.76 -37.06
C ALA A 692 20.73 25.62 -36.81
N MET A 693 21.83 25.04 -36.34
CA MET A 693 23.07 25.77 -36.09
C MET A 693 23.87 26.08 -37.38
N HIS A 694 23.84 25.21 -38.39
CA HIS A 694 24.76 25.31 -39.52
C HIS A 694 24.10 25.52 -40.88
N ASN A 695 22.80 25.28 -41.00
CA ASN A 695 22.09 25.20 -42.29
C ASN A 695 20.78 26.00 -42.30
N ALA A 696 20.54 26.92 -41.35
CA ALA A 696 19.25 27.59 -41.25
C ALA A 696 18.97 28.53 -42.43
N ASP A 697 20.01 29.08 -43.05
CA ASP A 697 19.95 30.01 -44.19
C ASP A 697 19.81 29.33 -45.55
N LEU A 698 19.98 28.00 -45.62
CA LEU A 698 19.89 27.28 -46.88
C LEU A 698 18.49 27.43 -47.51
N PRO A 699 18.41 27.57 -48.85
CA PRO A 699 17.14 27.55 -49.57
C PRO A 699 16.32 26.29 -49.28
N GLU A 700 14.98 26.41 -49.31
CA GLU A 700 14.02 25.34 -48.97
C GLU A 700 14.31 24.01 -49.66
N ASP A 701 14.75 24.04 -50.93
CA ASP A 701 14.96 22.85 -51.75
C ASP A 701 16.33 22.16 -51.57
N LYS A 702 17.25 22.73 -50.78
CA LYS A 702 18.64 22.24 -50.69
C LYS A 702 18.80 21.05 -49.76
N LEU A 703 18.00 20.95 -48.71
CA LEU A 703 18.03 19.86 -47.75
C LEU A 703 16.61 19.39 -47.44
N ASP A 704 16.43 18.11 -47.13
CA ASP A 704 15.09 17.65 -46.72
C ASP A 704 14.64 18.30 -45.41
N TRP A 705 15.58 18.65 -44.52
CA TRP A 705 15.27 19.40 -43.30
C TRP A 705 14.73 20.81 -43.59
N THR A 706 15.28 21.52 -44.58
CA THR A 706 14.84 22.88 -44.92
C THR A 706 13.45 22.93 -45.55
N LYS A 707 12.98 21.81 -46.14
CA LYS A 707 11.60 21.65 -46.62
C LYS A 707 10.60 21.48 -45.48
N ASN A 708 11.05 20.86 -44.38
CA ASN A 708 10.19 20.54 -43.23
C ASN A 708 10.10 21.69 -42.23
N VAL A 709 11.14 22.52 -42.11
CA VAL A 709 11.15 23.71 -41.23
C VAL A 709 10.90 24.96 -42.07
N PRO A 710 9.77 25.66 -41.90
CA PRO A 710 9.46 26.84 -42.69
C PRO A 710 10.43 28.00 -42.39
N MET A 711 10.70 28.83 -43.40
CA MET A 711 11.42 30.10 -43.20
C MET A 711 10.49 31.09 -42.48
N GLY A 712 10.94 31.63 -41.35
CA GLY A 712 10.22 32.64 -40.58
C GLY A 712 10.50 34.05 -41.08
N THR A 713 10.00 35.04 -40.34
CA THR A 713 10.32 36.44 -40.58
C THR A 713 11.82 36.70 -40.41
N PRO A 714 12.45 37.53 -41.26
CA PRO A 714 13.86 37.89 -41.08
C PRO A 714 14.14 38.37 -39.65
N TRP A 715 15.24 37.91 -39.06
CA TRP A 715 15.65 38.36 -37.74
C TRP A 715 16.23 39.77 -37.83
N THR A 716 15.65 40.71 -37.09
CA THR A 716 16.08 42.12 -37.04
C THR A 716 16.64 42.51 -35.67
N GLY A 717 16.96 41.53 -34.81
CA GLY A 717 17.56 41.78 -33.50
C GLY A 717 19.03 42.19 -33.60
N LEU A 718 19.62 42.58 -32.46
CA LEU A 718 21.06 42.88 -32.37
C LEU A 718 21.85 41.67 -32.90
N ALA A 719 22.76 41.90 -33.85
CA ALA A 719 23.65 40.85 -34.31
C ALA A 719 24.58 40.46 -33.15
N ALA A 720 25.08 39.22 -33.09
CA ALA A 720 26.08 38.82 -32.09
C ALA A 720 27.29 39.79 -32.04
N GLU A 721 27.59 40.41 -33.18
CA GLU A 721 28.59 41.46 -33.40
C GLU A 721 28.33 42.74 -32.56
N ASP A 722 27.06 43.09 -32.31
CA ASP A 722 26.67 44.29 -31.54
C ASP A 722 26.76 44.09 -30.01
N ILE A 723 26.87 42.84 -29.54
CA ILE A 723 26.89 42.45 -28.12
C ILE A 723 28.33 42.06 -27.68
N GLY A 724 29.32 42.21 -28.56
CA GLY A 724 30.72 41.89 -28.27
C GLY A 724 31.01 40.40 -28.10
N LEU A 725 30.09 39.53 -28.53
CA LEU A 725 30.29 38.08 -28.56
C LEU A 725 30.92 37.67 -29.90
N ALA A 726 31.69 36.57 -29.88
CA ALA A 726 32.19 35.97 -31.10
C ALA A 726 30.99 35.75 -32.06
N PRO A 727 31.07 36.16 -33.34
CA PRO A 727 29.92 36.12 -34.22
C PRO A 727 29.39 34.69 -34.29
N SER A 728 28.18 34.46 -33.76
CA SER A 728 27.38 33.33 -34.19
C SER A 728 27.38 33.41 -35.71
N THR A 729 27.84 32.37 -36.40
CA THR A 729 27.88 32.36 -37.87
C THR A 729 26.57 32.93 -38.40
N LYS A 730 26.60 33.87 -39.36
CA LYS A 730 25.41 34.57 -39.90
C LYS A 730 24.25 33.64 -40.35
N HIS A 731 24.53 32.34 -40.40
CA HIS A 731 23.70 31.24 -40.85
C HIS A 731 23.04 30.44 -39.69
N ALA A 732 23.40 30.68 -38.43
CA ALA A 732 22.91 29.93 -37.27
C ALA A 732 21.57 30.47 -36.72
N ASP A 733 20.71 29.59 -36.21
CA ASP A 733 19.53 29.93 -35.42
C ASP A 733 19.62 29.24 -34.05
N ASP A 734 20.25 29.91 -33.08
CA ASP A 734 20.51 29.37 -31.75
C ASP A 734 19.22 29.11 -30.97
N VAL A 735 18.21 29.97 -31.14
CA VAL A 735 16.91 29.83 -30.46
C VAL A 735 16.16 28.59 -30.96
N LEU A 736 16.18 28.32 -32.27
CA LEU A 736 15.61 27.08 -32.83
C LEU A 736 16.39 25.86 -32.34
N ALA A 737 17.73 25.92 -32.41
CA ALA A 737 18.60 24.83 -31.96
C ALA A 737 18.35 24.49 -30.48
N ASN A 738 18.21 25.50 -29.63
CA ASN A 738 17.89 25.35 -28.21
C ASN A 738 16.52 24.72 -27.99
N SER A 739 15.52 25.09 -28.79
CA SER A 739 14.19 24.46 -28.69
C SER A 739 14.23 22.98 -29.09
N ILE A 740 14.98 22.63 -30.14
CA ILE A 740 15.18 21.25 -30.59
C ILE A 740 15.92 20.43 -29.53
N ALA A 741 16.96 20.99 -28.91
CA ALA A 741 17.70 20.33 -27.84
C ALA A 741 16.80 20.02 -26.63
N PHE A 742 15.98 20.99 -26.20
CA PHE A 742 15.00 20.77 -25.14
C PHE A 742 14.02 19.64 -25.49
N MET A 743 13.47 19.65 -26.71
CA MET A 743 12.54 18.61 -27.14
C MET A 743 13.19 17.23 -27.17
N ARG A 744 14.41 17.11 -27.73
CA ARG A 744 15.19 15.87 -27.74
C ARG A 744 15.39 15.32 -26.32
N ASP A 745 15.91 16.15 -25.42
CA ASP A 745 16.28 15.72 -24.07
C ASP A 745 15.03 15.35 -23.24
N THR A 746 13.98 16.16 -23.32
CA THR A 746 12.75 15.93 -22.55
C THR A 746 11.96 14.72 -23.07
N LEU A 747 12.03 14.44 -24.38
CA LEU A 747 11.44 13.24 -24.99
C LEU A 747 12.08 11.96 -24.43
N VAL A 748 13.40 11.96 -24.24
CA VAL A 748 14.15 10.86 -23.61
C VAL A 748 13.75 10.70 -22.15
N SER A 749 13.66 11.80 -21.39
CA SER A 749 13.19 11.79 -20.00
C SER A 749 11.79 11.20 -19.87
N ARG A 750 10.85 11.65 -20.71
CA ARG A 750 9.46 11.14 -20.77
C ARG A 750 9.40 9.67 -21.15
N GLU A 751 10.21 9.24 -22.12
CA GLU A 751 10.25 7.82 -22.50
C GLU A 751 10.63 6.94 -21.31
N CYS A 752 11.61 7.36 -20.51
CA CYS A 752 12.02 6.60 -19.34
C CYS A 752 10.84 6.41 -18.38
N ALA A 753 10.09 7.47 -18.08
CA ALA A 753 8.92 7.41 -17.21
C ALA A 753 7.79 6.54 -17.80
N ASN A 754 7.51 6.66 -19.09
CA ASN A 754 6.55 5.82 -19.80
C ASN A 754 6.93 4.33 -19.79
N ALA A 755 8.18 4.03 -20.10
CA ALA A 755 8.71 2.68 -20.13
C ALA A 755 8.67 2.03 -18.75
N VAL A 756 9.07 2.76 -17.70
CA VAL A 756 8.93 2.33 -16.30
C VAL A 756 7.49 2.00 -15.96
N ALA A 757 6.54 2.92 -16.17
CA ALA A 757 5.14 2.70 -15.81
C ALA A 757 4.51 1.52 -16.58
N SER A 758 4.91 1.32 -17.84
CA SER A 758 4.48 0.18 -18.67
C SER A 758 5.12 -1.17 -18.30
N GLY A 759 6.21 -1.15 -17.54
CA GLY A 759 6.99 -2.34 -17.20
C GLY A 759 7.89 -2.85 -18.34
N ASP A 760 8.34 -2.01 -19.27
CA ASP A 760 9.31 -2.40 -20.31
C ASP A 760 10.74 -1.98 -19.91
N VAL A 761 11.43 -2.88 -19.23
CA VAL A 761 12.80 -2.67 -18.74
C VAL A 761 13.82 -2.56 -19.88
N GLY A 762 13.48 -3.04 -21.08
CA GLY A 762 14.34 -2.96 -22.25
C GLY A 762 14.34 -1.55 -22.86
N ARG A 763 13.17 -0.90 -22.93
CA ARG A 763 13.08 0.50 -23.37
C ARG A 763 13.79 1.46 -22.42
N VAL A 764 13.64 1.25 -21.10
CA VAL A 764 14.40 2.00 -20.08
C VAL A 764 15.91 1.84 -20.33
N TRP A 765 16.36 0.61 -20.60
CA TRP A 765 17.78 0.34 -20.84
C TRP A 765 18.34 1.10 -22.04
N GLU A 766 17.60 1.20 -23.15
CA GLU A 766 18.03 1.99 -24.32
C GLU A 766 18.13 3.49 -24.02
N VAL A 767 17.21 4.01 -23.21
CA VAL A 767 17.24 5.41 -22.77
C VAL A 767 18.45 5.70 -21.87
N LEU A 768 18.79 4.81 -20.93
CA LEU A 768 19.94 4.99 -20.04
C LEU A 768 21.28 5.07 -20.79
N LYS A 769 21.42 4.36 -21.92
CA LYS A 769 22.61 4.47 -22.78
C LYS A 769 22.76 5.86 -23.39
N VAL A 770 21.64 6.53 -23.71
CA VAL A 770 21.65 7.94 -24.15
C VAL A 770 22.01 8.85 -22.98
N MET A 771 21.43 8.62 -21.80
CA MET A 771 21.67 9.42 -20.60
C MET A 771 23.13 9.41 -20.13
N LEU A 772 23.90 8.36 -20.41
CA LEU A 772 25.35 8.33 -20.19
C LEU A 772 26.03 9.56 -20.79
N PHE A 773 25.72 9.89 -22.04
CA PHE A 773 26.35 11.00 -22.74
C PHE A 773 25.84 12.34 -22.23
N THR A 774 24.55 12.49 -21.94
CA THR A 774 24.03 13.75 -21.39
C THR A 774 24.55 14.03 -19.99
N PHE A 775 24.65 13.03 -19.10
CA PHE A 775 25.30 13.22 -17.80
C PHE A 775 26.79 13.50 -17.90
N ALA A 776 27.48 12.92 -18.88
CA ALA A 776 28.90 13.21 -19.08
C ALA A 776 29.14 14.68 -19.49
N GLY A 777 28.19 15.30 -20.20
CA GLY A 777 28.25 16.70 -20.61
C GLY A 777 27.71 17.71 -19.61
N SER A 778 27.01 17.27 -18.57
CA SER A 778 26.41 18.14 -17.55
C SER A 778 27.23 18.22 -16.25
N ALA A 779 26.70 18.93 -15.26
CA ALA A 779 27.25 19.00 -13.92
C ALA A 779 27.13 17.68 -13.12
N HIS A 780 26.20 16.78 -13.50
CA HIS A 780 25.92 15.52 -12.80
C HIS A 780 26.91 14.39 -13.19
N SER A 781 28.20 14.69 -13.07
CA SER A 781 29.27 13.86 -13.62
C SER A 781 29.46 12.51 -12.89
N LYS A 782 28.90 12.36 -11.68
CA LYS A 782 28.83 11.11 -10.90
C LYS A 782 27.95 10.06 -11.58
N TYR A 783 26.74 10.45 -11.99
CA TYR A 783 25.82 9.55 -12.71
C TYR A 783 26.37 9.11 -14.06
N ALA A 784 27.19 9.93 -14.72
CA ALA A 784 27.95 9.48 -15.89
C ALA A 784 28.88 8.30 -15.55
N THR A 785 29.60 8.36 -14.43
CA THR A 785 30.47 7.28 -13.95
C THR A 785 29.67 6.04 -13.53
N TYR A 786 28.52 6.23 -12.86
CA TYR A 786 27.64 5.12 -12.48
C TYR A 786 27.07 4.39 -13.69
N LEU A 787 26.67 5.12 -14.74
CA LEU A 787 26.21 4.52 -15.99
C LEU A 787 27.34 3.87 -16.79
N LEU A 788 28.57 4.41 -16.78
CA LEU A 788 29.73 3.73 -17.37
C LEU A 788 29.94 2.34 -16.73
N GLU A 789 29.88 2.27 -15.40
CA GLU A 789 29.98 1.01 -14.67
C GLU A 789 28.81 0.08 -15.03
N THR A 790 27.57 0.57 -14.93
CA THR A 790 26.35 -0.22 -15.16
C THR A 790 26.29 -0.79 -16.58
N ILE A 791 26.57 0.04 -17.59
CA ILE A 791 26.56 -0.39 -19.00
C ILE A 791 27.69 -1.37 -19.27
N THR A 792 28.89 -1.16 -18.73
CA THR A 792 30.00 -2.13 -18.85
C THR A 792 29.63 -3.47 -18.22
N VAL A 793 29.10 -3.43 -17.01
CA VAL A 793 28.67 -4.61 -16.27
C VAL A 793 27.65 -5.42 -17.05
N LEU A 794 26.65 -4.77 -17.64
CA LEU A 794 25.53 -5.44 -18.31
C LEU A 794 25.83 -5.83 -19.78
N GLU A 795 26.55 -5.00 -20.53
CA GLU A 795 26.81 -5.23 -21.97
C GLU A 795 28.10 -6.05 -22.21
N ILE A 796 29.09 -5.94 -21.34
CA ILE A 796 30.43 -6.53 -21.55
C ILE A 796 30.68 -7.68 -20.57
N GLU A 797 30.38 -7.48 -19.30
CA GLU A 797 30.75 -8.44 -18.23
C GLU A 797 29.61 -9.41 -17.88
N SER A 798 28.47 -9.37 -18.58
CA SER A 798 27.32 -10.25 -18.35
C SER A 798 27.02 -11.14 -19.56
N SER A 799 26.44 -12.31 -19.33
CA SER A 799 25.76 -13.06 -20.39
C SER A 799 24.45 -12.38 -20.77
N ALA A 800 23.92 -12.65 -21.96
CA ALA A 800 22.61 -12.13 -22.35
C ALA A 800 21.49 -12.58 -21.39
N ALA A 801 21.62 -13.79 -20.82
CA ALA A 801 20.69 -14.31 -19.81
C ALA A 801 20.81 -13.56 -18.48
N LEU A 802 22.04 -13.33 -17.99
CA LEU A 802 22.29 -12.54 -16.77
C LEU A 802 21.78 -11.11 -16.93
N ARG A 803 22.12 -10.42 -18.03
CA ARG A 803 21.63 -9.06 -18.30
C ARG A 803 20.11 -9.00 -18.28
N LYS A 804 19.46 -9.92 -18.99
CA LYS A 804 18.00 -10.00 -19.03
C LYS A 804 17.44 -10.15 -17.60
N ALA A 805 18.01 -11.06 -16.81
CA ALA A 805 17.54 -11.30 -15.46
C ALA A 805 17.74 -10.08 -14.54
N LEU A 806 18.92 -9.43 -14.57
CA LEU A 806 19.20 -8.22 -13.78
C LEU A 806 18.29 -7.04 -14.15
N LEU A 807 18.01 -6.83 -15.44
CA LEU A 807 17.07 -5.79 -15.87
C LEU A 807 15.65 -6.07 -15.35
N SER A 808 15.22 -7.33 -15.32
CA SER A 808 13.90 -7.68 -14.80
C SER A 808 13.74 -7.49 -13.30
N THR A 809 14.82 -7.29 -12.54
CA THR A 809 14.75 -7.00 -11.11
C THR A 809 14.72 -5.50 -10.78
N MET A 810 14.69 -4.62 -11.79
CA MET A 810 14.72 -3.16 -11.60
C MET A 810 13.35 -2.55 -11.28
N LEU A 811 12.26 -3.24 -11.61
CA LEU A 811 10.90 -2.75 -11.42
C LEU A 811 10.06 -3.72 -10.59
N VAL A 812 9.13 -3.14 -9.82
CA VAL A 812 8.14 -3.86 -9.02
C VAL A 812 6.73 -3.41 -9.35
N ASN A 813 5.76 -4.28 -9.10
CA ASN A 813 4.35 -3.96 -9.25
C ASN A 813 3.57 -4.42 -8.01
N LEU A 814 3.24 -3.48 -7.13
CA LEU A 814 2.52 -3.79 -5.89
C LEU A 814 1.07 -4.22 -6.14
N SER A 815 0.46 -3.72 -7.21
CA SER A 815 -0.97 -3.89 -7.47
C SER A 815 -1.30 -5.07 -8.38
N GLY A 816 -0.31 -5.55 -9.15
CA GLY A 816 -0.49 -6.52 -10.23
C GLY A 816 -1.31 -5.99 -11.41
N LYS A 817 -1.43 -4.66 -11.57
CA LYS A 817 -2.17 -4.05 -12.68
C LYS A 817 -1.20 -3.56 -13.77
N PRO A 818 -1.58 -3.66 -15.06
CA PRO A 818 -0.86 -2.98 -16.13
C PRO A 818 -0.75 -1.48 -15.84
N GLY A 819 0.38 -0.86 -16.22
CA GLY A 819 0.58 0.58 -16.08
C GLY A 819 0.98 1.05 -14.67
N THR A 820 1.17 0.16 -13.70
CA THR A 820 1.48 0.52 -12.30
C THR A 820 2.83 -0.05 -11.82
N PHE A 821 3.79 -0.23 -12.72
CA PHE A 821 5.15 -0.59 -12.34
C PHE A 821 5.86 0.64 -11.75
N ALA A 822 6.72 0.40 -10.77
CA ALA A 822 7.54 1.43 -10.12
C ALA A 822 8.99 0.93 -9.97
N PRO A 823 9.99 1.83 -10.00
CA PRO A 823 11.36 1.49 -9.63
C PRO A 823 11.46 1.02 -8.17
N CYS A 824 12.44 0.15 -7.88
CA CYS A 824 12.58 -0.42 -6.54
C CYS A 824 12.93 0.63 -5.46
N ASP A 825 13.79 1.59 -5.77
CA ASP A 825 14.16 2.70 -4.86
C ASP A 825 12.96 3.60 -4.53
N LEU A 826 12.06 3.87 -5.47
CA LEU A 826 10.81 4.59 -5.17
C LEU A 826 9.92 3.85 -4.17
N ILE A 827 9.90 2.51 -4.22
CA ILE A 827 9.16 1.70 -3.23
C ILE A 827 9.89 1.65 -1.88
N GLN A 828 11.23 1.69 -1.87
CA GLN A 828 11.99 1.83 -0.62
C GLN A 828 11.68 3.16 0.05
N GLU A 829 11.73 4.25 -0.72
CA GLU A 829 11.40 5.60 -0.26
C GLU A 829 9.97 5.66 0.32
N TYR A 830 9.01 4.96 -0.31
CA TYR A 830 7.67 4.79 0.25
C TYR A 830 7.69 4.12 1.64
N PHE A 831 8.46 3.05 1.81
CA PHE A 831 8.57 2.38 3.11
C PHE A 831 9.35 3.21 4.13
N ASN A 832 10.38 3.95 3.71
CA ASN A 832 11.14 4.85 4.56
C ASN A 832 10.21 5.94 5.12
N ARG A 833 9.41 6.61 4.29
CA ARG A 833 8.45 7.60 4.77
C ARG A 833 7.42 7.05 5.75
N LEU A 834 6.94 5.82 5.52
CA LEU A 834 6.05 5.15 6.48
C LEU A 834 6.76 4.84 7.80
N LEU A 835 8.02 4.42 7.74
CA LEU A 835 8.86 4.12 8.89
C LEU A 835 9.15 5.40 9.70
N GLU A 836 9.64 6.44 9.04
CA GLU A 836 9.98 7.74 9.65
C GLU A 836 8.76 8.39 10.30
N ALA A 837 7.60 8.37 9.64
CA ALA A 837 6.36 8.89 10.22
C ALA A 837 5.96 8.18 11.54
N ILE A 838 6.37 6.93 11.73
CA ILE A 838 6.16 6.17 12.97
C ILE A 838 7.28 6.43 13.98
N VAL A 839 8.54 6.50 13.52
CA VAL A 839 9.74 6.69 14.35
C VAL A 839 9.80 8.10 14.95
N GLU A 840 9.49 9.15 14.17
CA GLU A 840 9.48 10.56 14.61
C GLU A 840 8.60 10.75 15.87
N ARG A 841 7.51 9.99 15.97
CA ARG A 841 6.55 10.06 17.07
C ARG A 841 7.04 9.38 18.34
N LYS A 842 7.81 8.30 18.22
CA LYS A 842 8.27 7.47 19.35
C LYS A 842 9.67 7.86 19.85
N GLY A 843 10.46 8.56 19.03
CA GLY A 843 11.80 9.04 19.40
C GLY A 843 12.81 7.93 19.71
N LYS A 844 12.61 6.74 19.14
CA LYS A 844 13.48 5.57 19.33
C LYS A 844 14.49 5.45 18.18
N GLU A 845 15.62 4.81 18.44
CA GLU A 845 16.66 4.55 17.44
C GLU A 845 16.26 3.42 16.46
N PHE A 846 16.87 3.38 15.27
CA PHE A 846 16.51 2.42 14.22
C PHE A 846 16.89 0.97 14.54
N ASP A 847 17.73 0.73 15.55
CA ASP A 847 18.06 -0.59 16.07
C ASP A 847 17.15 -1.02 17.25
N HIS A 848 16.21 -0.18 17.65
CA HIS A 848 15.28 -0.51 18.73
C HIS A 848 14.37 -1.68 18.34
N SER A 849 14.17 -2.62 19.27
CA SER A 849 13.43 -3.88 19.06
C SER A 849 12.00 -3.66 18.50
N PHE A 850 11.33 -2.61 18.96
CA PHE A 850 10.04 -2.17 18.43
C PHE A 850 10.10 -1.84 16.93
N ILE A 851 11.07 -1.03 16.51
CA ILE A 851 11.22 -0.62 15.11
C ILE A 851 11.55 -1.83 14.25
N GLN A 852 12.51 -2.63 14.69
CA GLN A 852 12.99 -3.81 13.98
C GLN A 852 11.94 -4.92 13.83
N SER A 853 11.25 -5.28 14.93
CA SER A 853 10.43 -6.50 14.99
C SER A 853 8.93 -6.25 14.85
N VAL A 854 8.45 -5.03 15.14
CA VAL A 854 7.01 -4.70 15.13
C VAL A 854 6.65 -3.85 13.91
N ILE A 855 7.48 -2.85 13.58
CA ILE A 855 7.18 -1.90 12.50
C ILE A 855 7.77 -2.37 11.18
N SER A 856 9.10 -2.38 11.09
CA SER A 856 9.86 -2.45 9.84
C SER A 856 9.46 -3.67 9.00
N ARG A 857 9.52 -4.87 9.59
CA ARG A 857 9.11 -6.13 8.93
C ARG A 857 7.63 -6.23 8.54
N ASN A 858 6.77 -5.39 9.12
CA ASN A 858 5.33 -5.38 8.86
C ASN A 858 4.88 -4.23 7.95
N LEU A 859 5.77 -3.32 7.52
CA LEU A 859 5.41 -2.07 6.82
C LEU A 859 4.46 -2.30 5.63
N HIS A 860 4.80 -3.24 4.74
CA HIS A 860 3.97 -3.56 3.58
C HIS A 860 2.56 -4.01 4.00
N ASN A 861 2.46 -4.92 4.97
CA ASN A 861 1.16 -5.43 5.41
C ASN A 861 0.35 -4.38 6.19
N LEU A 862 1.02 -3.52 6.99
CA LEU A 862 0.41 -2.38 7.68
C LEU A 862 -0.10 -1.32 6.68
N ALA A 863 0.59 -1.09 5.57
CA ALA A 863 0.08 -0.24 4.50
C ALA A 863 -1.15 -0.87 3.83
N ARG A 864 -1.10 -2.17 3.54
CA ARG A 864 -2.19 -2.91 2.87
C ARG A 864 -3.46 -2.97 3.70
N VAL A 865 -3.35 -3.23 5.01
CA VAL A 865 -4.51 -3.43 5.90
C VAL A 865 -5.42 -2.18 5.98
N LYS A 866 -4.85 -0.98 5.83
CA LYS A 866 -5.60 0.28 5.76
C LYS A 866 -6.61 0.27 4.61
N THR A 867 -6.25 -0.33 3.48
CA THR A 867 -7.09 -0.40 2.29
C THR A 867 -7.98 -1.64 2.30
N ASP A 868 -7.42 -2.79 2.66
CA ASP A 868 -8.10 -4.08 2.60
C ASP A 868 -9.32 -4.14 3.53
N LEU A 869 -9.17 -3.72 4.79
CA LEU A 869 -10.28 -3.76 5.75
C LEU A 869 -11.38 -2.76 5.44
N ARG A 870 -11.08 -1.68 4.71
CA ARG A 870 -12.11 -0.77 4.16
C ARG A 870 -12.92 -1.49 3.08
N GLY A 871 -12.24 -2.15 2.15
CA GLY A 871 -12.89 -2.95 1.11
C GLY A 871 -13.76 -4.06 1.70
N GLY A 872 -13.32 -4.69 2.79
CA GLY A 872 -14.07 -5.75 3.47
C GLY A 872 -15.38 -5.30 4.13
N VAL A 873 -15.58 -3.99 4.31
CA VAL A 873 -16.85 -3.42 4.79
C VAL A 873 -17.61 -2.68 3.68
N ASP A 874 -17.35 -3.03 2.42
CA ASP A 874 -17.94 -2.44 1.22
C ASP A 874 -17.71 -0.92 1.09
N LEU A 875 -16.66 -0.38 1.73
CA LEU A 875 -16.24 0.99 1.49
C LEU A 875 -15.40 1.01 0.23
N GLU A 876 -15.89 1.75 -0.78
CA GLU A 876 -15.11 2.03 -1.97
C GLU A 876 -13.76 2.63 -1.57
N LYS A 877 -12.71 2.24 -2.31
CA LYS A 877 -11.44 2.96 -2.24
C LYS A 877 -11.77 4.42 -2.53
N ARG A 878 -11.37 5.35 -1.66
CA ARG A 878 -11.41 6.76 -2.04
C ARG A 878 -10.66 6.84 -3.36
N ALA A 879 -11.27 7.49 -4.35
CA ALA A 879 -10.56 7.75 -5.59
C ALA A 879 -9.34 8.57 -5.23
N GLY A 880 -8.16 7.94 -5.17
CA GLY A 880 -6.87 8.64 -5.16
C GLY A 880 -6.57 9.28 -6.52
N ARG A 881 -7.60 9.43 -7.36
CA ARG A 881 -7.63 10.18 -8.60
C ARG A 881 -8.26 11.52 -8.25
N HIS A 882 -7.44 12.49 -7.89
CA HIS A 882 -7.82 13.86 -8.22
C HIS A 882 -7.87 13.89 -9.75
N THR A 883 -9.03 14.19 -10.34
CA THR A 883 -9.08 14.44 -11.79
C THR A 883 -8.17 15.64 -12.01
N GLU A 884 -7.03 15.42 -12.66
CA GLU A 884 -6.13 16.53 -12.98
C GLU A 884 -6.95 17.60 -13.73
N PRO A 885 -6.87 18.87 -13.32
CA PRO A 885 -7.48 19.95 -14.06
C PRO A 885 -6.98 19.91 -15.51
N HIS A 886 -7.83 20.24 -16.48
CA HIS A 886 -7.39 20.28 -17.88
C HIS A 886 -6.30 21.35 -18.06
N ASN A 887 -5.27 21.07 -18.85
CA ASN A 887 -4.20 22.04 -19.14
C ASN A 887 -4.49 22.93 -20.37
N ASN A 888 -5.76 23.02 -20.79
CA ASN A 888 -6.17 23.78 -21.98
C ASN A 888 -5.77 25.27 -21.96
N PRO A 889 -5.90 26.01 -20.84
CA PRO A 889 -5.45 27.40 -20.77
C PRO A 889 -3.95 27.55 -21.01
N GLU A 890 -3.13 26.68 -20.42
CA GLU A 890 -1.68 26.65 -20.53
C GLU A 890 -1.26 26.32 -21.97
N VAL A 891 -1.87 25.29 -22.57
CA VAL A 891 -1.65 24.89 -23.97
C VAL A 891 -1.91 26.05 -24.92
N ARG A 892 -3.06 26.74 -24.80
CA ARG A 892 -3.39 27.88 -25.66
C ARG A 892 -2.39 29.03 -25.49
N SER A 893 -2.03 29.33 -24.24
CA SER A 893 -1.12 30.42 -23.91
C SER A 893 0.29 30.18 -24.48
N LEU A 894 0.78 28.94 -24.39
CA LEU A 894 2.08 28.54 -24.93
C LEU A 894 2.08 28.42 -26.46
N LEU A 895 1.02 27.88 -27.09
CA LEU A 895 0.90 27.87 -28.56
C LEU A 895 0.90 29.29 -29.14
N GLN A 896 0.15 30.22 -28.53
CA GLN A 896 0.17 31.62 -28.93
C GLN A 896 1.55 32.24 -28.77
N LEU A 897 2.25 31.91 -27.68
CA LEU A 897 3.61 32.37 -27.46
C LEU A 897 4.56 31.87 -28.57
N TYR A 898 4.57 30.57 -28.84
CA TYR A 898 5.48 29.97 -29.81
C TYR A 898 5.20 30.42 -31.24
N ALA A 899 3.92 30.58 -31.60
CA ALA A 899 3.52 31.17 -32.86
C ALA A 899 3.95 32.64 -32.98
N HIS A 900 3.75 33.45 -31.93
CA HIS A 900 4.14 34.87 -31.93
C HIS A 900 5.66 35.07 -32.10
N HIS A 901 6.47 34.23 -31.46
CA HIS A 901 7.93 34.30 -31.57
C HIS A 901 8.50 33.53 -32.77
N GLU A 902 7.65 32.83 -33.52
CA GLU A 902 8.05 31.90 -34.58
C GLU A 902 9.12 30.92 -34.09
N LEU A 903 8.93 30.36 -32.89
CA LEU A 903 9.96 29.57 -32.18
C LEU A 903 10.50 28.44 -33.06
N HIS A 904 9.62 27.72 -33.76
CA HIS A 904 9.93 26.54 -34.55
C HIS A 904 10.09 26.81 -36.06
N SER A 905 10.24 28.07 -36.47
CA SER A 905 10.58 28.46 -37.84
C SER A 905 12.05 28.85 -37.94
N ARG A 906 12.67 28.70 -39.12
CA ARG A 906 14.07 29.10 -39.36
C ARG A 906 14.17 30.61 -39.46
N ARG A 907 15.02 31.20 -38.63
CA ARG A 907 15.34 32.64 -38.65
C ARG A 907 16.87 32.78 -38.59
N PRO A 908 17.57 32.79 -39.74
CA PRO A 908 19.02 32.88 -39.77
C PRO A 908 19.56 34.09 -39.02
N GLY A 909 20.59 33.88 -38.21
CA GLY A 909 21.19 34.89 -37.32
C GLY A 909 20.40 35.13 -36.03
N ARG A 910 19.35 34.36 -35.72
CA ARG A 910 18.55 34.54 -34.51
C ARG A 910 19.32 34.08 -33.27
N PHE A 911 19.70 35.06 -32.47
CA PHE A 911 20.40 34.92 -31.20
C PHE A 911 19.77 35.86 -30.16
N ILE A 912 19.59 35.38 -28.93
CA ILE A 912 19.06 36.18 -27.81
C ILE A 912 20.04 36.17 -26.64
N GLU A 913 20.46 34.99 -26.20
CA GLU A 913 21.43 34.84 -25.13
C GLU A 913 22.33 33.63 -25.37
N GLU A 914 23.60 33.74 -24.97
CA GLU A 914 24.56 32.63 -25.05
C GLU A 914 24.19 31.55 -24.04
N ARG A 915 24.01 30.33 -24.54
CA ARG A 915 23.76 29.12 -23.76
C ARG A 915 24.34 27.93 -24.50
N GLU A 916 24.88 26.99 -23.75
CA GLU A 916 25.44 25.77 -24.29
C GLU A 916 24.57 24.59 -23.84
N VAL A 917 23.64 24.14 -24.69
CA VAL A 917 22.59 23.18 -24.30
C VAL A 917 22.78 21.75 -24.81
N ASP A 918 23.85 21.48 -25.57
CA ASP A 918 24.11 20.15 -26.15
C ASP A 918 24.94 19.24 -25.23
N ASP A 919 24.35 18.85 -24.11
CA ASP A 919 25.00 17.97 -23.14
C ASP A 919 25.49 16.66 -23.75
N PHE A 920 24.75 16.10 -24.72
CA PHE A 920 25.14 14.85 -25.38
C PHE A 920 26.49 14.96 -26.09
N THR A 921 26.65 15.97 -26.95
CA THR A 921 27.90 16.18 -27.71
C THR A 921 29.05 16.56 -26.77
N LYS A 922 28.79 17.43 -25.78
CA LYS A 922 29.78 17.74 -24.74
C LYS A 922 30.26 16.49 -24.02
N GLY A 923 29.34 15.61 -23.65
CA GLY A 923 29.65 14.37 -22.97
C GLY A 923 30.47 13.42 -23.82
N TYR A 924 30.11 13.25 -25.09
CA TYR A 924 30.92 12.46 -26.03
C TYR A 924 32.35 12.99 -26.15
N ILE A 925 32.50 14.32 -26.29
CA ILE A 925 33.81 14.97 -26.35
C ILE A 925 34.58 14.76 -25.03
N LYS A 926 33.95 14.95 -23.87
CA LYS A 926 34.58 14.78 -22.55
C LYS A 926 35.02 13.34 -22.30
N LEU A 927 34.21 12.36 -22.70
CA LEU A 927 34.57 10.94 -22.65
C LEU A 927 35.76 10.63 -23.57
N SER A 928 35.79 11.23 -24.76
CA SER A 928 36.88 11.09 -25.75
C SER A 928 38.19 11.77 -25.34
N LYS A 929 38.11 12.89 -24.62
CA LYS A 929 39.27 13.65 -24.13
C LYS A 929 40.00 13.01 -22.94
N GLY A 930 39.65 11.78 -22.57
CA GLY A 930 40.40 10.98 -21.59
C GLY A 930 39.62 10.55 -20.35
N LYS A 931 38.40 11.08 -20.10
CA LYS A 931 37.60 10.66 -18.93
C LYS A 931 37.33 9.15 -18.95
N MET A 932 36.98 8.59 -20.11
CA MET A 932 36.75 7.15 -20.23
C MET A 932 38.04 6.33 -20.05
N ALA A 933 39.16 6.78 -20.62
CA ALA A 933 40.44 6.09 -20.48
C ALA A 933 40.92 6.09 -19.01
N LYS A 934 40.77 7.21 -18.30
CA LYS A 934 41.05 7.34 -16.87
C LYS A 934 40.18 6.36 -16.07
N TRP A 935 38.86 6.37 -16.29
CA TRP A 935 37.93 5.46 -15.62
C TRP A 935 38.24 3.98 -15.90
N ALA A 936 38.53 3.61 -17.15
CA ALA A 936 38.87 2.24 -17.51
C ALA A 936 40.17 1.78 -16.81
N ASN A 937 41.19 2.65 -16.75
CA ASN A 937 42.44 2.37 -16.05
C ASN A 937 42.23 2.19 -14.54
N GLU A 938 41.52 3.11 -13.88
CA GLU A 938 41.23 3.06 -12.45
C GLU A 938 40.45 1.79 -12.06
N THR A 939 39.42 1.47 -12.82
CA THR A 939 38.55 0.31 -12.55
C THR A 939 39.18 -1.03 -12.90
N THR A 940 40.10 -1.06 -13.87
CA THR A 940 40.83 -2.29 -14.23
C THR A 940 42.00 -2.55 -13.28
N HIS A 941 42.79 -1.54 -12.93
CA HIS A 941 43.93 -1.69 -12.02
C HIS A 941 43.50 -2.22 -10.65
N ALA A 942 42.32 -1.80 -10.19
CA ALA A 942 41.72 -2.32 -8.97
C ALA A 942 41.40 -3.82 -9.00
N ARG A 943 41.29 -4.47 -10.17
CA ARG A 943 40.88 -5.89 -10.32
C ARG A 943 42.03 -6.84 -10.68
N VAL A 944 43.14 -6.34 -11.24
CA VAL A 944 44.25 -7.17 -11.80
C VAL A 944 45.07 -7.94 -10.73
N ARG A 945 44.98 -7.59 -9.44
CA ARG A 945 45.72 -8.32 -8.39
C ARG A 945 45.19 -9.72 -8.07
N GLU A 946 43.98 -10.09 -8.51
CA GLU A 946 43.43 -11.46 -8.39
C GLU A 946 44.13 -12.47 -9.33
N ASP A 947 44.58 -12.02 -10.50
CA ASP A 947 45.18 -12.87 -11.55
C ASP A 947 46.56 -13.43 -11.12
N VAL A 948 47.24 -12.76 -10.18
CA VAL A 948 48.52 -13.21 -9.61
C VAL A 948 48.33 -14.43 -8.69
N LYS A 949 47.22 -14.53 -7.94
CA LYS A 949 46.91 -15.72 -7.11
C LYS A 949 46.61 -16.95 -7.98
N LEU A 950 45.85 -16.78 -9.06
CA LEU A 950 45.51 -17.86 -10.01
C LEU A 950 46.72 -18.35 -10.82
N ARG A 951 47.65 -17.47 -11.19
CA ARG A 951 48.89 -17.87 -11.90
C ARG A 951 49.89 -18.58 -10.98
N ILE A 952 49.96 -18.21 -9.70
CA ILE A 952 50.86 -18.86 -8.73
C ILE A 952 50.38 -20.27 -8.37
N SER A 953 49.07 -20.54 -8.33
CA SER A 953 48.54 -21.88 -8.04
C SER A 953 48.73 -22.89 -9.19
N THR A 954 48.83 -22.41 -10.44
CA THR A 954 49.05 -23.27 -11.62
C THR A 954 50.52 -23.65 -11.90
N LEU A 955 51.48 -23.13 -11.13
CA LEU A 955 52.92 -23.31 -11.38
C LEU A 955 53.61 -24.42 -10.57
N HIS A 956 52.87 -25.29 -9.88
CA HIS A 956 53.45 -26.52 -9.32
C HIS A 956 52.68 -27.78 -9.72
N PRO A 957 53.22 -28.53 -10.69
CA PRO A 957 53.24 -29.98 -10.53
C PRO A 957 54.60 -30.53 -10.98
N THR A 958 55.51 -30.80 -10.04
CA THR A 958 56.50 -31.87 -10.24
C THR A 958 56.91 -32.47 -8.91
N ALA A 959 56.74 -33.79 -8.85
CA ALA A 959 57.04 -34.66 -7.73
C ALA A 959 58.53 -34.66 -7.39
N ILE A 960 58.86 -34.61 -6.10
CA ILE A 960 60.05 -35.27 -5.55
C ILE A 960 59.65 -36.00 -4.26
N THR A 961 59.68 -37.31 -4.42
CA THR A 961 59.86 -38.44 -3.51
C THR A 961 60.29 -38.17 -2.07
N THR A 962 59.57 -38.84 -1.16
CA THR A 962 59.87 -39.18 0.24
C THR A 962 61.30 -39.69 0.46
N THR A 963 61.95 -39.25 1.55
CA THR A 963 62.52 -40.12 2.61
C THR A 963 63.17 -39.34 3.77
N ASN A 964 62.79 -39.76 4.98
CA ASN A 964 63.60 -40.02 6.19
C ASN A 964 64.04 -38.89 7.14
N THR A 965 63.50 -38.99 8.37
CA THR A 965 64.16 -39.02 9.73
C THR A 965 65.22 -37.97 10.04
N SER A 966 65.36 -37.34 11.21
CA SER A 966 65.02 -37.56 12.64
C SER A 966 65.67 -36.34 13.35
N GLU A 967 65.14 -35.69 14.39
CA GLU A 967 65.42 -35.91 15.82
C GLU A 967 65.07 -34.60 16.59
N THR A 968 64.33 -34.74 17.70
CA THR A 968 64.47 -34.15 19.06
C THR A 968 65.55 -33.08 19.30
N SER A 969 65.48 -32.07 20.19
CA SER A 969 64.59 -31.69 21.30
C SER A 969 65.18 -30.44 22.03
N ALA A 970 64.35 -29.75 22.83
CA ALA A 970 64.68 -29.07 24.11
C ALA A 970 65.14 -27.58 24.17
N THR A 971 64.22 -26.79 24.75
CA THR A 971 64.32 -25.85 25.91
C THR A 971 65.21 -24.59 25.95
N ASN A 972 64.50 -23.48 26.29
CA ASN A 972 64.77 -22.48 27.33
C ASN A 972 65.44 -21.11 27.02
N THR A 973 64.59 -20.07 27.17
CA THR A 973 64.75 -18.80 27.93
C THR A 973 65.91 -17.84 27.64
N SER A 974 65.58 -16.59 27.28
CA SER A 974 65.77 -15.42 28.16
C SER A 974 65.13 -14.14 27.58
N GLU A 975 64.61 -13.33 28.49
CA GLU A 975 64.03 -12.00 28.34
C GLU A 975 64.96 -10.96 27.68
N THR A 976 64.38 -9.93 27.05
CA THR A 976 64.69 -8.52 27.37
C THR A 976 63.68 -7.57 26.73
N SER A 977 63.01 -6.79 27.57
CA SER A 977 62.21 -5.61 27.23
C SER A 977 63.08 -4.50 26.64
N ALA A 978 62.56 -3.80 25.63
CA ALA A 978 62.95 -2.43 25.34
C ALA A 978 61.75 -1.67 24.73
N THR A 979 61.10 -0.89 25.60
CA THR A 979 60.27 0.27 25.28
C THR A 979 61.09 1.32 24.53
N ILE A 980 60.55 1.89 23.45
CA ILE A 980 61.00 3.19 22.92
C ILE A 980 59.79 4.04 22.59
N SER A 981 59.78 5.23 23.19
CA SER A 981 58.79 6.30 23.14
C SER A 981 58.77 7.06 21.81
N LEU A 982 57.61 7.67 21.56
CA LEU A 982 57.36 8.75 20.60
C LEU A 982 58.16 10.02 20.93
N ASN A 983 58.82 10.63 19.95
CA ASN A 983 58.48 11.99 19.48
C ASN A 983 59.30 12.44 18.25
N ASP A 984 58.55 13.07 17.34
CA ASP A 984 58.84 14.19 16.44
C ASP A 984 60.07 14.21 15.51
N GLY A 985 59.74 14.41 14.23
CA GLY A 985 60.46 15.31 13.34
C GLY A 985 61.18 14.63 12.20
N ASP A 986 60.48 14.36 11.10
CA ASP A 986 61.00 14.77 9.79
C ASP A 986 59.90 14.82 8.72
N HIS A 987 59.95 15.92 7.98
CA HIS A 987 59.04 16.37 6.94
C HIS A 987 58.88 15.36 5.80
N LEU A 988 57.62 15.06 5.44
CA LEU A 988 57.26 14.49 4.16
C LEU A 988 56.22 15.40 3.52
N ASP A 989 56.61 15.96 2.37
CA ASP A 989 55.92 16.96 1.59
C ASP A 989 54.47 16.58 1.25
N GLU A 990 53.58 17.55 1.43
CA GLU A 990 52.25 17.61 0.85
C GLU A 990 52.33 17.43 -0.67
N LEU A 991 51.80 16.31 -1.16
CA LEU A 991 51.24 16.24 -2.51
C LEU A 991 49.77 16.60 -2.40
N GLU A 992 49.48 17.89 -2.57
CA GLU A 992 48.14 18.42 -2.81
C GLU A 992 47.51 17.69 -4.03
N PRO A 993 46.33 17.06 -3.89
CA PRO A 993 45.50 16.77 -5.05
C PRO A 993 44.79 18.06 -5.46
N GLU A 994 45.19 18.61 -6.62
CA GLU A 994 44.48 19.71 -7.28
C GLU A 994 42.98 19.39 -7.43
N ASP A 995 42.15 20.30 -6.91
CA ASP A 995 40.74 20.56 -7.18
C ASP A 995 39.85 19.32 -7.43
N SER A 996 39.51 18.62 -6.34
CA SER A 996 38.24 17.91 -6.27
C SER A 996 37.14 18.91 -5.89
N ASP A 997 36.29 19.27 -6.86
CA ASP A 997 35.02 19.98 -6.62
C ASP A 997 34.17 19.18 -5.60
N SER A 998 34.31 19.53 -4.33
CA SER A 998 33.51 19.07 -3.21
C SER A 998 32.24 19.92 -3.12
N SER A 999 31.26 19.63 -3.97
CA SER A 999 29.93 20.27 -3.84
C SER A 999 28.74 19.32 -3.97
N ASP A 1000 28.93 18.00 -3.82
CA ASP A 1000 27.82 17.05 -4.03
C ASP A 1000 27.85 15.87 -3.06
N GLY A 1001 28.36 16.05 -1.84
CA GLY A 1001 28.47 14.96 -0.85
C GLY A 1001 28.42 15.39 0.61
N SER A 1002 28.11 16.65 0.90
CA SER A 1002 27.75 17.12 2.23
C SER A 1002 26.49 17.97 2.10
N ASP A 1003 25.39 17.33 1.72
CA ASP A 1003 24.07 17.91 1.92
C ASP A 1003 23.88 17.95 3.44
N SER A 1004 24.14 19.11 4.04
CA SER A 1004 23.37 19.48 5.22
C SER A 1004 21.92 19.52 4.75
N ASP A 1005 21.12 18.55 5.20
CA ASP A 1005 19.70 18.40 4.92
C ASP A 1005 18.88 19.58 5.50
N ASP A 1006 19.10 20.78 4.95
CA ASP A 1006 18.07 21.81 4.90
C ASP A 1006 17.08 21.42 3.78
N GLU A 1007 16.51 20.23 3.87
CA GLU A 1007 15.31 19.88 3.12
C GLU A 1007 14.22 20.83 3.55
N ASP A 1008 13.70 21.64 2.63
CA ASP A 1008 12.50 22.42 2.91
C ASP A 1008 11.39 21.44 3.32
N PRO A 1009 10.78 21.60 4.51
CA PRO A 1009 9.76 20.70 5.02
C PRO A 1009 8.56 20.50 4.09
N SER A 1010 8.40 21.33 3.04
CA SER A 1010 7.44 21.13 1.96
C SER A 1010 7.70 19.84 1.13
N PHE A 1011 8.96 19.46 0.90
CA PHE A 1011 9.35 18.33 0.03
C PHE A 1011 9.09 16.94 0.66
N ARG A 1012 9.07 16.85 2.00
CA ARG A 1012 8.79 15.58 2.71
C ARG A 1012 7.38 15.05 2.49
N ASN A 1013 6.45 15.91 2.06
CA ASN A 1013 5.02 15.66 2.25
C ASN A 1013 4.30 14.99 1.09
N THR A 1014 4.89 14.97 -0.12
CA THR A 1014 4.22 14.40 -1.30
C THR A 1014 5.09 13.33 -1.93
N LEU A 1015 4.75 12.06 -1.74
CA LEU A 1015 5.33 10.97 -2.53
C LEU A 1015 4.36 10.63 -3.64
N GLY A 1016 4.81 10.60 -4.89
CA GLY A 1016 4.00 10.14 -6.02
C GLY A 1016 4.50 8.83 -6.62
N VAL A 1017 3.78 8.33 -7.62
CA VAL A 1017 4.24 7.32 -8.59
C VAL A 1017 3.69 7.69 -9.97
N MET A 1018 4.53 7.60 -11.00
CA MET A 1018 4.10 7.71 -12.40
C MET A 1018 3.36 6.43 -12.82
N GLN A 1019 2.17 6.57 -13.39
CA GLN A 1019 1.34 5.43 -13.85
C GLN A 1019 0.77 5.68 -15.24
N LEU A 1020 0.51 4.61 -15.99
CA LEU A 1020 -0.25 4.68 -17.23
C LEU A 1020 -1.73 4.41 -16.93
N VAL A 1021 -2.57 5.40 -17.24
CA VAL A 1021 -4.03 5.30 -17.17
C VAL A 1021 -4.61 5.61 -18.54
N ASP A 1022 -5.37 4.68 -19.09
CA ASP A 1022 -5.98 4.81 -20.43
C ASP A 1022 -4.94 5.15 -21.53
N GLY A 1023 -3.70 4.67 -21.37
CA GLY A 1023 -2.59 4.90 -22.28
C GLY A 1023 -1.81 6.19 -22.04
N GLN A 1024 -2.20 7.01 -21.05
CA GLN A 1024 -1.54 8.28 -20.74
C GLN A 1024 -0.76 8.21 -19.43
N LEU A 1025 0.41 8.87 -19.41
CA LEU A 1025 1.24 8.99 -18.22
C LEU A 1025 0.67 10.03 -17.26
N ILE A 1026 0.40 9.62 -16.03
CA ILE A 1026 -0.10 10.50 -14.96
C ILE A 1026 0.75 10.36 -13.70
N ALA A 1027 0.90 11.44 -12.95
CA ALA A 1027 1.50 11.43 -11.63
C ALA A 1027 0.42 11.20 -10.57
N GLN A 1028 0.44 10.04 -9.90
CA GLN A 1028 -0.44 9.81 -8.76
C GLN A 1028 0.29 10.14 -7.47
N THR A 1029 -0.13 11.18 -6.76
CA THR A 1029 0.40 11.53 -5.44
C THR A 1029 -0.30 10.78 -4.30
N PHE A 1030 0.46 10.39 -3.29
CA PHE A 1030 -0.01 9.83 -2.03
C PHE A 1030 0.03 10.94 -0.97
N ASP A 1031 -1.13 11.27 -0.42
CA ASP A 1031 -1.24 12.19 0.71
C ASP A 1031 -0.92 11.42 2.01
N LEU A 1032 0.29 11.62 2.52
CA LEU A 1032 0.76 11.07 3.81
C LEU A 1032 0.47 12.04 4.98
N GLN A 1033 0.17 13.31 4.69
CA GLN A 1033 -0.01 14.39 5.67
C GLN A 1033 -1.30 14.28 6.48
N LEU A 1034 -2.39 13.82 5.85
CA LEU A 1034 -3.69 13.68 6.53
C LEU A 1034 -3.65 12.76 7.76
N THR A 1035 -2.61 11.93 7.90
CA THR A 1035 -2.38 11.06 9.07
C THR A 1035 -1.41 11.60 10.11
N ALA A 1036 -0.69 12.70 9.84
CA ALA A 1036 0.35 13.27 10.71
C ALA A 1036 -0.17 14.43 11.57
N GLU A 1037 -0.91 15.36 10.97
CA GLU A 1037 -1.44 16.54 11.68
C GLU A 1037 -2.52 16.18 12.71
N GLU A 1038 -3.38 15.19 12.42
CA GLU A 1038 -4.42 14.71 13.35
C GLU A 1038 -3.83 13.95 14.57
N ALA A 1039 -2.62 13.40 14.45
CA ALA A 1039 -1.98 12.58 15.48
C ALA A 1039 -1.09 13.39 16.45
N MET A 1040 -0.50 14.49 15.97
CA MET A 1040 0.35 15.39 16.77
C MET A 1040 -0.39 16.01 17.96
N ALA A 1041 -1.70 16.24 17.84
CA ALA A 1041 -2.52 16.77 18.92
C ALA A 1041 -2.83 15.76 20.04
N LEU A 1042 -2.53 14.46 19.84
CA LEU A 1042 -2.93 13.37 20.74
C LEU A 1042 -1.74 12.74 21.50
N LEU A 1043 -0.52 12.88 20.99
CA LEU A 1043 0.71 12.29 21.54
C LEU A 1043 1.22 12.91 22.86
N GLU A 1044 0.82 14.14 23.20
CA GLU A 1044 1.25 14.78 24.46
C GLU A 1044 0.64 14.13 25.71
N ALA A 1045 -0.40 13.32 25.56
CA ALA A 1045 -1.00 12.54 26.64
C ALA A 1045 -0.34 11.14 26.81
N GLU A 1046 0.18 10.57 25.73
CA GLU A 1046 0.58 9.16 25.61
C GLU A 1046 1.99 8.87 26.15
N LEU A 1047 2.91 9.84 26.07
CA LEU A 1047 4.29 9.72 26.56
C LEU A 1047 4.42 9.54 28.08
N ARG A 1048 3.35 9.76 28.85
CA ARG A 1048 3.35 9.58 30.32
C ARG A 1048 2.98 8.16 30.76
N GLU A 1049 2.36 7.35 29.91
CA GLU A 1049 1.94 5.98 30.26
C GLU A 1049 2.91 4.91 29.72
N ASP A 1050 3.67 5.22 28.66
CA ASP A 1050 4.66 4.31 28.07
C ASP A 1050 5.86 4.05 29.01
N GLU A 1051 6.30 5.04 29.81
CA GLU A 1051 7.34 4.84 30.84
C GLU A 1051 6.84 3.96 31.99
N GLN A 1052 5.55 4.06 32.34
CA GLN A 1052 4.93 3.30 33.43
C GLN A 1052 4.73 1.82 33.06
N ALA A 1053 4.41 1.52 31.79
CA ALA A 1053 4.17 0.16 31.33
C ALA A 1053 5.46 -0.67 31.08
N GLU A 1054 6.60 -0.01 30.81
CA GLU A 1054 7.91 -0.67 30.79
C GLU A 1054 8.39 -0.99 32.22
N GLU A 1055 8.17 -0.09 33.19
CA GLU A 1055 8.44 -0.36 34.62
C GLU A 1055 7.55 -1.49 35.18
N ASP A 1056 6.25 -1.48 34.89
CA ASP A 1056 5.31 -2.51 35.37
C ASP A 1056 5.60 -3.91 34.77
N ALA A 1057 6.19 -3.97 33.56
CA ALA A 1057 6.57 -5.21 32.90
C ALA A 1057 7.89 -5.80 33.43
N GLU A 1058 8.81 -4.95 33.89
CA GLU A 1058 10.05 -5.37 34.57
C GLU A 1058 9.75 -5.85 36.00
N GLU A 1059 8.78 -5.24 36.70
CA GLU A 1059 8.34 -5.69 38.05
C GLU A 1059 7.56 -7.03 38.02
N GLU A 1060 6.86 -7.37 36.92
CA GLU A 1060 6.19 -8.67 36.77
C GLU A 1060 7.17 -9.84 36.46
N GLU A 1061 8.37 -9.58 35.92
CA GLU A 1061 9.39 -10.63 35.73
C GLU A 1061 10.11 -11.00 37.05
N ASP A 1062 10.30 -10.03 37.96
CA ASP A 1062 10.95 -10.26 39.26
C ASP A 1062 10.03 -10.85 40.35
N SER A 1063 8.70 -10.82 40.15
CA SER A 1063 7.72 -11.35 41.12
C SER A 1063 7.32 -12.82 40.89
N SER A 1064 7.93 -13.52 39.94
CA SER A 1064 7.59 -14.93 39.63
C SER A 1064 8.18 -15.98 40.57
N SER A 1065 8.84 -15.59 41.66
CA SER A 1065 9.25 -16.48 42.74
C SER A 1065 8.71 -16.04 44.10
N ASP A 1066 7.41 -16.20 44.35
CA ASP A 1066 6.96 -16.78 45.61
C ASP A 1066 5.46 -17.12 45.60
N SER A 1067 5.16 -18.20 46.31
CA SER A 1067 3.93 -18.97 46.33
C SER A 1067 2.83 -18.47 47.28
N ASP A 1068 1.61 -18.90 46.97
CA ASP A 1068 0.48 -19.29 47.84
C ASP A 1068 -0.76 -18.37 48.04
N TRP A 1069 -1.89 -18.94 47.60
CA TRP A 1069 -3.25 -18.96 48.17
C TRP A 1069 -3.73 -17.82 49.09
N TYR A 1070 -4.89 -17.21 48.77
CA TYR A 1070 -6.13 -17.34 49.57
C TYR A 1070 -7.38 -16.81 48.85
N VAL A 1071 -8.50 -17.48 49.14
CA VAL A 1071 -9.89 -17.19 48.74
C VAL A 1071 -10.52 -16.21 49.74
N CYS A 1072 -11.32 -15.21 49.29
CA CYS A 1072 -12.66 -14.90 49.83
C CYS A 1072 -13.37 -13.69 49.18
N PHE A 1073 -14.66 -13.90 48.91
CA PHE A 1073 -15.83 -13.01 48.71
C PHE A 1073 -15.71 -11.50 49.00
N VAL A 1074 -16.26 -10.65 48.11
CA VAL A 1074 -17.67 -10.16 48.07
C VAL A 1074 -18.04 -9.81 46.62
#